data_AF-A0A3M3UGT1-F1
#
_entry.id   AF-A0A3M3UGT1-F1
#
_cell.length_a   1.000
_cell.length_b   1.000
_cell.length_c   1.000
_cell.angle_alpha   90.00
_cell.angle_beta   90.00
_cell.angle_gamma   90.00
#
_symmetry.space_group_name_H-M   'P 1'
#
loop_
_entity.id
_entity.type
_entity.pdbx_description
1 polymer ?
#
loop_
_entity_poly.entity_id
_entity_poly.type
_entity_poly.pdbx_seq_one_letter_code
_entity_poly.pdbx_strand_id
1 'polypeptide(L)'
;MLEKTGEELTSLSVEEAISLLEVFDQGQTWHTAEAIRDRVLSTLTVGASLYKPYWFSADTQYEDNTWKQSLADGHGGYFTRVIDFNISLPNGLLLTHKKNKGLLGCIKHLIAIQVHPRYNGTFFKPSYAQQMITRSLYISDWLILNIERFSIHQDSLGLINENDYAYFLARISDVPISDSVYGINFKAERYIRSHISLIDERDFQKTLIATPRIAHLVPKYNRRLNLTDDELIRARYLFFKRRWYRSSRGALIFNTSELMRTLYRDTLHGMNQRPSQGRFEELNIGQEYYTREFEAVETTLGYNAGLDPKSLAIYIQTLRKIITYDPDFKFHIDKKAILSLSVKKVIAGRSRKPDGRYQTAPIEAVGKMLRNSLEFMIEHTDNILTELLRAFEQRAQADASDSGILKNYRPSGIVLAGGLSPTQWSIYRDSSLFYRDLRSGKGLSELYHILMGSAALAICTLTARRRTEVCKLDSSTCLQPPSDPSHPENKDVQYSLRFGDEKTGAGDETEELERPIPRIVAQFIYKIKQFNARLLAMDLIPKEHVLFQTVNRVDGRVSDVSSNGLYDFLDLAFDFFEAPMLEGKDGVLRRYYIRPHQLRRFFAMVFFNSSGDDKIHAIAWMLGHTNLTSFWRYVTEIVGGRALNEAKAHTLTHALTDESLAVKNLSDLIAQLKKDYATKQIHIKTGAELNDDLDYLSSEGLIELEPTFDEYLRGENVEHDVLTYLRQGTVEFEPDFFDVKDKNGVVLHRFSLVLKVHDEEE
;
A
#
# COMPACT_ATOMS: atom_id res chain seq x y z
N MET A 1 44.01 2.59 21.41
CA MET A 1 43.06 2.96 20.35
C MET A 1 41.71 3.20 21.01
N LEU A 2 41.24 4.44 20.95
CA LEU A 2 39.91 4.99 21.26
C LEU A 2 39.19 4.46 22.52
N GLU A 3 39.17 5.29 23.58
CA GLU A 3 38.15 5.26 24.64
C GLU A 3 36.77 5.51 24.05
N LYS A 4 36.17 4.50 23.43
CA LYS A 4 34.78 4.56 22.98
C LYS A 4 33.86 4.40 24.19
N THR A 5 32.91 5.31 24.33
CA THR A 5 31.85 5.24 25.34
C THR A 5 30.94 4.01 25.11
N GLY A 6 30.19 3.58 26.13
CA GLY A 6 29.28 2.43 26.00
C GLY A 6 28.26 2.56 24.85
N GLU A 7 27.86 3.77 24.49
CA GLU A 7 26.99 4.05 23.34
C GLU A 7 27.71 3.80 22.00
N GLU A 8 28.96 4.26 21.84
CA GLU A 8 29.76 4.09 20.62
C GLU A 8 30.14 2.63 20.34
N LEU A 9 30.11 1.78 21.36
CA LEU A 9 30.31 0.33 21.23
C LEU A 9 29.04 -0.40 20.77
N THR A 10 27.86 0.16 21.03
CA THR A 10 26.59 -0.43 20.59
C THR A 10 26.23 -0.11 19.13
N SER A 11 26.87 0.90 18.54
CA SER A 11 26.68 1.31 17.13
C SER A 11 27.58 0.57 16.13
N LEU A 12 28.46 -0.31 16.58
CA LEU A 12 29.37 -1.08 15.71
C LEU A 12 28.62 -2.13 14.88
N SER A 13 29.13 -2.40 13.68
CA SER A 13 28.71 -3.54 12.87
C SER A 13 29.12 -4.86 13.54
N VAL A 14 28.48 -5.97 13.16
CA VAL A 14 28.82 -7.30 13.73
C VAL A 14 30.26 -7.69 13.40
N GLU A 15 30.72 -7.38 12.19
CA GLU A 15 32.08 -7.63 11.74
C GLU A 15 33.09 -6.77 12.51
N GLU A 16 32.79 -5.48 12.72
CA GLU A 16 33.61 -4.59 13.54
C GLU A 16 33.68 -5.04 15.00
N ALA A 17 32.57 -5.51 15.57
CA ALA A 17 32.51 -6.03 16.93
C ALA A 17 33.29 -7.35 17.09
N ILE A 18 33.26 -8.22 16.09
CA ILE A 18 34.06 -9.46 16.05
C ILE A 18 35.55 -9.13 15.92
N SER A 19 35.94 -8.23 15.02
CA SER A 19 37.33 -7.77 14.90
C SER A 19 37.82 -7.09 16.19
N LEU A 20 36.95 -6.38 16.92
CA LEU A 20 37.29 -5.82 18.22
C LEU A 20 37.47 -6.91 19.30
N LEU A 21 36.68 -7.99 19.28
CA LEU A 21 36.84 -9.14 20.18
C LEU A 21 38.16 -9.90 19.92
N GLU A 22 38.60 -10.01 18.67
CA GLU A 22 39.85 -10.67 18.29
C GLU A 22 41.10 -9.88 18.72
N VAL A 23 40.98 -8.57 18.93
CA VAL A 23 42.07 -7.65 19.32
C VAL A 23 42.16 -7.45 20.84
N PHE A 24 41.33 -8.15 21.65
CA PHE A 24 41.38 -8.07 23.11
C PHE A 24 42.64 -8.76 23.69
N ASP A 25 43.75 -8.03 23.66
CA ASP A 25 44.89 -8.23 24.55
C ASP A 25 45.27 -6.87 25.17
N GLN A 26 45.43 -6.87 26.49
CA GLN A 26 46.01 -5.81 27.33
C GLN A 26 45.23 -4.48 27.49
N GLY A 27 44.40 -4.39 28.55
CA GLY A 27 44.35 -3.16 29.37
C GLY A 27 43.05 -2.34 29.50
N GLN A 28 41.88 -2.79 29.02
CA GLN A 28 40.59 -2.10 29.28
C GLN A 28 39.59 -2.94 30.09
N THR A 29 38.69 -2.23 30.80
CA THR A 29 37.81 -2.75 31.87
C THR A 29 36.87 -3.89 31.44
N TRP A 30 36.65 -4.85 32.35
CA TRP A 30 35.73 -6.00 32.21
C TRP A 30 34.35 -5.66 31.61
N HIS A 31 33.79 -4.49 31.95
CA HIS A 31 32.51 -4.02 31.45
C HIS A 31 32.47 -3.78 29.93
N THR A 32 33.59 -3.38 29.32
CA THR A 32 33.70 -3.14 27.88
C THR A 32 33.65 -4.44 27.08
N ALA A 33 34.30 -5.50 27.59
CA ALA A 33 34.29 -6.83 27.01
C ALA A 33 32.91 -7.51 27.14
N GLU A 34 32.21 -7.33 28.26
CA GLU A 34 30.85 -7.84 28.42
C GLU A 34 29.85 -7.19 27.48
N ALA A 35 29.93 -5.87 27.26
CA ALA A 35 29.06 -5.17 26.33
C ALA A 35 29.22 -5.67 24.88
N ILE A 36 30.47 -5.89 24.44
CA ILE A 36 30.79 -6.38 23.10
C ILE A 36 30.41 -7.86 22.95
N ARG A 37 30.73 -8.71 23.95
CA ARG A 37 30.31 -10.12 24.00
C ARG A 37 28.80 -10.25 23.92
N ASP A 38 28.07 -9.50 24.74
CA ASP A 38 26.61 -9.58 24.77
C ASP A 38 25.99 -9.08 23.46
N ARG A 39 26.59 -8.09 22.80
CA ARG A 39 26.20 -7.64 21.45
C ARG A 39 26.38 -8.75 20.43
N VAL A 40 27.54 -9.41 20.39
CA VAL A 40 27.81 -10.53 19.46
C VAL A 40 26.92 -11.73 19.75
N LEU A 41 26.77 -12.14 21.01
CA LEU A 41 25.87 -13.23 21.40
C LEU A 41 24.39 -12.91 21.10
N SER A 42 23.98 -11.65 21.21
CA SER A 42 22.62 -11.21 20.84
C SER A 42 22.32 -11.34 19.34
N THR A 43 23.36 -11.45 18.50
CA THR A 43 23.27 -11.63 17.04
C THR A 43 23.41 -13.09 16.59
N LEU A 44 23.65 -14.03 17.52
CA LEU A 44 23.71 -15.45 17.23
C LEU A 44 22.37 -16.13 17.55
N THR A 45 21.95 -17.06 16.69
CA THR A 45 20.75 -17.89 16.91
C THR A 45 20.89 -18.77 18.17
N VAL A 46 22.13 -19.14 18.52
CA VAL A 46 22.50 -19.88 19.73
C VAL A 46 23.35 -18.95 20.60
N GLY A 47 22.75 -18.35 21.64
CA GLY A 47 23.47 -17.46 22.59
C GLY A 47 22.72 -16.18 22.98
N ALA A 48 21.71 -15.76 22.21
CA ALA A 48 20.94 -14.56 22.52
C ALA A 48 20.23 -14.69 23.89
N SER A 49 20.39 -13.66 24.73
CA SER A 49 19.79 -13.59 26.07
C SER A 49 18.38 -13.01 26.01
N LEU A 50 17.43 -13.65 26.71
CA LEU A 50 16.10 -13.11 26.92
C LEU A 50 16.12 -11.88 27.86
N TYR A 51 17.10 -11.82 28.75
CA TYR A 51 17.28 -10.75 29.74
C TYR A 51 18.15 -9.60 29.22
N LYS A 52 18.66 -9.70 27.99
CA LYS A 52 19.31 -8.59 27.29
C LYS A 52 18.97 -8.65 25.79
N PRO A 53 17.70 -8.38 25.43
CA PRO A 53 17.26 -8.43 24.03
C PRO A 53 18.04 -7.43 23.16
N TYR A 54 18.34 -7.81 21.91
CA TYR A 54 19.11 -6.98 20.97
C TYR A 54 18.47 -5.63 20.62
N TRP A 55 17.20 -5.43 20.95
CA TRP A 55 16.43 -4.22 20.67
C TRP A 55 16.40 -3.24 21.85
N PHE A 56 17.04 -3.59 22.96
CA PHE A 56 17.23 -2.66 24.08
C PHE A 56 18.24 -1.58 23.71
N SER A 57 18.01 -0.38 24.24
CA SER A 57 19.03 0.67 24.26
C SER A 57 20.17 0.26 25.20
N ALA A 58 21.38 0.80 24.99
CA ALA A 58 22.57 0.42 25.72
C ALA A 58 22.43 0.52 27.26
N ASP A 59 21.62 1.47 27.73
CA ASP A 59 21.36 1.79 29.13
C ASP A 59 20.19 1.02 29.75
N THR A 60 19.50 0.16 29.00
CA THR A 60 18.29 -0.54 29.47
C THR A 60 18.60 -1.93 30.01
N GLN A 61 18.11 -2.25 31.21
CA GLN A 61 18.16 -3.59 31.82
C GLN A 61 16.78 -4.24 31.87
N TYR A 62 16.73 -5.57 31.89
CA TYR A 62 15.46 -6.30 31.89
C TYR A 62 14.63 -6.05 33.16
N GLU A 63 15.30 -5.86 34.29
CA GLU A 63 14.68 -5.62 35.59
C GLU A 63 14.06 -4.22 35.69
N ASP A 64 14.48 -3.27 34.85
CA ASP A 64 14.05 -1.87 34.92
C ASP A 64 12.53 -1.70 34.82
N ASN A 65 12.00 -0.75 35.58
CA ASN A 65 10.58 -0.39 35.51
C ASN A 65 10.23 0.35 34.22
N THR A 66 11.22 0.70 33.40
CA THR A 66 11.04 1.38 32.13
C THR A 66 12.04 0.81 31.13
N TRP A 67 11.55 0.31 29.99
CA TRP A 67 12.41 -0.18 28.91
C TRP A 67 12.50 0.84 27.78
N LYS A 68 13.71 1.12 27.29
CA LYS A 68 13.93 1.93 26.09
C LYS A 68 14.29 1.01 24.92
N GLN A 69 13.41 0.98 23.93
CA GLN A 69 13.63 0.30 22.66
C GLN A 69 14.47 1.17 21.72
N SER A 70 15.44 0.54 21.06
CA SER A 70 16.19 1.08 19.93
C SER A 70 16.40 0.00 18.87
N LEU A 71 15.87 0.22 17.67
CA LEU A 71 16.03 -0.65 16.50
C LEU A 71 16.38 0.21 15.29
N ALA A 72 17.45 -0.10 14.57
CA ALA A 72 17.78 0.60 13.32
C ALA A 72 16.60 0.53 12.34
N ASP A 73 16.25 1.62 11.66
CA ASP A 73 15.07 1.67 10.79
C ASP A 73 15.33 1.28 9.32
N GLY A 74 16.59 0.99 8.98
CA GLY A 74 17.06 0.67 7.62
C GLY A 74 17.30 1.89 6.73
N HIS A 75 17.14 3.11 7.27
CA HIS A 75 17.31 4.38 6.55
C HIS A 75 18.23 5.35 7.28
N GLY A 76 19.16 4.83 8.09
CA GLY A 76 20.08 5.62 8.91
C GLY A 76 19.47 6.21 10.19
N GLY A 77 18.23 5.87 10.52
CA GLY A 77 17.55 6.24 11.77
C GLY A 77 17.28 5.06 12.69
N TYR A 78 16.55 5.32 13.78
CA TYR A 78 16.17 4.31 14.77
C TYR A 78 14.68 4.42 15.14
N PHE A 79 14.00 3.28 15.17
CA PHE A 79 12.73 3.14 15.88
C PHE A 79 12.98 3.17 17.38
N THR A 80 12.58 4.27 18.00
CA THR A 80 12.66 4.46 19.46
C THR A 80 11.28 4.36 20.10
N ARG A 81 11.22 3.74 21.29
CA ARG A 81 10.00 3.65 22.11
C ARG A 81 10.37 3.51 23.57
N VAL A 82 9.58 4.10 24.45
CA VAL A 82 9.64 3.86 25.89
C VAL A 82 8.45 3.01 26.31
N ILE A 83 8.71 1.92 27.03
CA ILE A 83 7.70 1.06 27.65
C ILE A 83 7.80 1.27 29.15
N ASP A 84 6.82 1.95 29.75
CA ASP A 84 6.79 2.24 31.17
C ASP A 84 5.85 1.26 31.89
N PHE A 85 6.40 0.48 32.82
CA PHE A 85 5.64 -0.49 33.60
C PHE A 85 5.00 0.12 34.86
N ASN A 86 5.21 1.41 35.16
CA ASN A 86 4.61 2.08 36.31
C ASN A 86 3.13 2.43 36.09
N ILE A 87 2.34 1.40 35.82
CA ILE A 87 0.90 1.50 35.50
C ILE A 87 0.09 1.33 36.78
N SER A 88 -0.88 2.23 37.01
CA SER A 88 -1.83 2.11 38.12
C SER A 88 -2.86 1.03 37.80
N LEU A 89 -2.97 0.02 38.67
CA LEU A 89 -3.99 -1.01 38.55
C LEU A 89 -5.23 -0.62 39.38
N PRO A 90 -6.43 -1.17 39.07
CA PRO A 90 -7.68 -0.80 39.75
C PRO A 90 -7.69 -1.06 41.26
N ASN A 91 -6.83 -1.98 41.73
CA ASN A 91 -6.61 -2.22 43.16
C ASN A 91 -5.77 -1.13 43.88
N GLY A 92 -5.42 -0.05 43.19
CA GLY A 92 -4.64 1.08 43.71
C GLY A 92 -3.13 0.84 43.78
N LEU A 93 -2.63 -0.33 43.37
CA LEU A 93 -1.21 -0.64 43.33
C LEU A 93 -0.63 -0.46 41.92
N LEU A 94 0.67 -0.18 41.84
CA LEU A 94 1.38 -0.18 40.56
C LEU A 94 1.63 -1.61 40.06
N LEU A 95 1.69 -1.80 38.75
CA LEU A 95 2.13 -3.07 38.14
C LEU A 95 3.56 -3.45 38.57
N THR A 96 4.41 -2.47 38.87
CA THR A 96 5.78 -2.65 39.41
C THR A 96 5.83 -3.00 40.90
N HIS A 97 4.69 -3.01 41.59
CA HIS A 97 4.62 -3.36 43.01
C HIS A 97 4.95 -4.84 43.23
N LYS A 98 5.63 -5.17 44.35
CA LYS A 98 6.08 -6.54 44.68
C LYS A 98 4.98 -7.60 44.62
N LYS A 99 3.73 -7.23 45.00
CA LYS A 99 2.55 -8.11 44.92
C LYS A 99 2.20 -8.54 43.49
N ASN A 100 2.60 -7.77 42.48
CA ASN A 100 2.32 -8.02 41.07
C ASN A 100 3.53 -8.63 40.32
N LYS A 101 4.58 -9.10 41.02
CA LYS A 101 5.82 -9.62 40.41
C LYS A 101 5.56 -10.70 39.33
N GLY A 102 4.62 -11.61 39.57
CA GLY A 102 4.26 -12.65 38.60
C GLY A 102 3.63 -12.10 37.32
N LEU A 103 2.68 -11.17 37.45
CA LEU A 103 2.04 -10.53 36.29
C LEU A 103 3.03 -9.65 35.51
N LEU A 104 3.83 -8.84 36.22
CA LEU A 104 4.88 -8.02 35.61
C LEU A 104 5.88 -8.87 34.83
N GLY A 105 6.38 -9.96 35.44
CA GLY A 105 7.33 -10.86 34.79
C GLY A 105 6.70 -11.56 33.58
N CYS A 106 5.43 -11.95 33.65
CA CYS A 106 4.70 -12.56 32.53
C CYS A 106 4.60 -11.60 31.34
N ILE A 107 4.24 -10.34 31.59
CA ILE A 107 4.16 -9.28 30.57
C ILE A 107 5.54 -9.00 29.97
N LYS A 108 6.57 -8.80 30.81
CA LYS A 108 7.94 -8.58 30.36
C LYS A 108 8.45 -9.72 29.49
N HIS A 109 8.22 -10.97 29.91
CA HIS A 109 8.55 -12.16 29.15
C HIS A 109 7.84 -12.22 27.80
N LEU A 110 6.52 -12.00 27.79
CA LEU A 110 5.70 -12.00 26.58
C LEU A 110 6.20 -10.97 25.56
N ILE A 111 6.67 -9.80 26.01
CA ILE A 111 7.22 -8.76 25.14
C ILE A 111 8.59 -9.17 24.59
N ALA A 112 9.52 -9.56 25.47
CA ALA A 112 10.91 -9.86 25.10
C ALA A 112 11.03 -11.06 24.14
N ILE A 113 10.21 -12.09 24.33
CA ILE A 113 10.32 -13.34 23.57
C ILE A 113 9.88 -13.21 22.09
N GLN A 114 9.11 -12.18 21.74
CA GLN A 114 8.49 -12.11 20.41
C GLN A 114 9.50 -12.07 19.27
N VAL A 115 10.62 -11.38 19.47
CA VAL A 115 11.65 -11.16 18.46
C VAL A 115 12.91 -11.97 18.74
N HIS A 116 12.88 -12.83 19.76
CA HIS A 116 14.03 -13.61 20.17
C HIS A 116 14.38 -14.67 19.11
N PRO A 117 15.61 -14.71 18.56
CA PRO A 117 15.97 -15.54 17.42
C PRO A 117 15.80 -17.05 17.69
N ARG A 118 16.13 -17.53 18.91
CA ARG A 118 15.87 -18.92 19.34
C ARG A 118 14.42 -19.40 19.13
N TYR A 119 13.44 -18.52 19.33
CA TYR A 119 12.01 -18.86 19.25
C TYR A 119 11.40 -18.55 17.88
N ASN A 120 12.17 -17.94 16.96
CA ASN A 120 11.72 -17.56 15.62
C ASN A 120 12.59 -18.16 14.50
N GLY A 121 13.72 -18.79 14.80
CA GLY A 121 14.67 -19.37 13.83
C GLY A 121 15.60 -18.36 13.15
N THR A 122 15.26 -17.07 13.14
CA THR A 122 16.05 -16.02 12.49
C THR A 122 15.78 -14.64 13.13
N PHE A 123 16.56 -13.64 12.73
CA PHE A 123 16.28 -12.23 13.00
C PHE A 123 15.25 -11.69 12.03
N PHE A 124 14.39 -10.81 12.53
CA PHE A 124 13.43 -10.12 11.70
C PHE A 124 13.99 -8.81 11.17
N LYS A 125 13.53 -8.39 9.98
CA LYS A 125 13.70 -7.00 9.53
C LYS A 125 13.20 -6.06 10.64
N PRO A 126 13.85 -4.92 10.91
CA PRO A 126 13.51 -4.08 12.06
C PRO A 126 12.04 -3.65 12.11
N SER A 127 11.46 -3.33 10.95
CA SER A 127 10.03 -2.99 10.82
C SER A 127 9.11 -4.15 11.25
N TYR A 128 9.47 -5.40 10.93
CA TYR A 128 8.70 -6.57 11.34
C TYR A 128 8.92 -6.91 12.82
N ALA A 129 10.13 -6.75 13.35
CA ALA A 129 10.42 -6.86 14.78
C ALA A 129 9.58 -5.85 15.59
N GLN A 130 9.52 -4.60 15.14
CA GLN A 130 8.72 -3.54 15.75
C GLN A 130 7.22 -3.87 15.75
N GLN A 131 6.69 -4.44 14.66
CA GLN A 131 5.32 -4.93 14.63
C GLN A 131 5.09 -6.05 15.66
N MET A 132 6.03 -6.97 15.81
CA MET A 132 5.87 -8.11 16.73
C MET A 132 5.87 -7.69 18.19
N ILE A 133 6.77 -6.78 18.57
CA ILE A 133 6.77 -6.14 19.90
C ILE A 133 5.46 -5.37 20.13
N THR A 134 4.95 -4.69 19.10
CA THR A 134 3.69 -3.95 19.24
C THR A 134 2.49 -4.88 19.43
N ARG A 135 2.46 -6.05 18.78
CA ARG A 135 1.39 -7.06 18.97
C ARG A 135 1.38 -7.62 20.40
N SER A 136 2.54 -7.88 21.01
CA SER A 136 2.58 -8.33 22.41
C SER A 136 2.13 -7.23 23.38
N LEU A 137 2.41 -5.96 23.09
CA LEU A 137 1.88 -4.85 23.88
C LEU A 137 0.35 -4.77 23.80
N TYR A 138 -0.27 -5.01 22.63
CA TYR A 138 -1.74 -5.05 22.53
C TYR A 138 -2.36 -6.15 23.40
N ILE A 139 -1.75 -7.34 23.41
CA ILE A 139 -2.19 -8.44 24.27
C ILE A 139 -2.00 -8.07 25.74
N SER A 140 -0.86 -7.46 26.08
CA SER A 140 -0.55 -7.04 27.46
C SER A 140 -1.52 -5.98 27.96
N ASP A 141 -1.84 -4.98 27.14
CA ASP A 141 -2.83 -3.95 27.48
C ASP A 141 -4.24 -4.52 27.57
N TRP A 142 -4.61 -5.49 26.73
CA TRP A 142 -5.87 -6.20 26.89
C TRP A 142 -5.97 -6.91 28.25
N LEU A 143 -4.89 -7.56 28.71
CA LEU A 143 -4.84 -8.18 30.04
C LEU A 143 -4.99 -7.12 31.15
N ILE A 144 -4.26 -6.00 31.06
CA ILE A 144 -4.31 -4.90 32.04
C ILE A 144 -5.72 -4.29 32.10
N LEU A 145 -6.34 -4.02 30.95
CA LEU A 145 -7.68 -3.42 30.88
C LEU A 145 -8.79 -4.36 31.37
N ASN A 146 -8.55 -5.67 31.44
CA ASN A 146 -9.52 -6.67 31.90
C ASN A 146 -9.10 -7.33 33.22
N ILE A 147 -8.22 -6.69 33.99
CA ILE A 147 -7.64 -7.26 35.22
C ILE A 147 -8.70 -7.58 36.28
N GLU A 148 -9.72 -6.73 36.43
CA GLU A 148 -10.86 -6.97 37.32
C GLU A 148 -11.79 -8.06 36.78
N ARG A 149 -12.07 -8.05 35.47
CA ARG A 149 -12.94 -9.03 34.81
C ARG A 149 -12.42 -10.46 35.00
N PHE A 150 -11.10 -10.65 34.92
CA PHE A 150 -10.47 -11.96 35.03
C PHE A 150 -9.90 -12.26 36.42
N SER A 151 -10.13 -11.40 37.41
CA SER A 151 -9.60 -11.53 38.77
C SER A 151 -8.10 -11.86 38.80
N ILE A 152 -7.30 -11.22 37.93
CA ILE A 152 -5.89 -11.60 37.71
C ILE A 152 -5.05 -11.49 38.99
N HIS A 153 -5.45 -10.59 39.91
CA HIS A 153 -4.81 -10.44 41.20
C HIS A 153 -4.93 -11.67 42.12
N GLN A 154 -5.96 -12.51 41.94
CA GLN A 154 -6.24 -13.70 42.75
C GLN A 154 -5.75 -14.96 42.04
N ASP A 155 -6.09 -15.12 40.77
CA ASP A 155 -5.93 -16.39 40.04
C ASP A 155 -4.90 -16.33 38.90
N SER A 156 -4.07 -15.28 38.86
CA SER A 156 -3.13 -15.04 37.75
C SER A 156 -3.88 -15.02 36.40
N LEU A 157 -3.46 -15.81 35.40
CA LEU A 157 -4.17 -15.94 34.13
C LEU A 157 -5.00 -17.23 34.04
N GLY A 158 -5.21 -17.90 35.18
CA GLY A 158 -5.87 -19.21 35.25
C GLY A 158 -7.36 -19.21 34.94
N LEU A 159 -8.07 -18.11 35.25
CA LEU A 159 -9.50 -17.98 34.99
C LEU A 159 -9.82 -17.61 33.54
N ILE A 160 -8.82 -17.27 32.73
CA ILE A 160 -9.01 -16.94 31.32
C ILE A 160 -9.10 -18.26 30.55
N ASN A 161 -10.32 -18.62 30.15
CA ASN A 161 -10.58 -19.87 29.43
C ASN A 161 -10.46 -19.69 27.90
N GLU A 162 -10.62 -20.80 27.17
CA GLU A 162 -10.55 -20.82 25.70
C GLU A 162 -11.52 -19.83 25.04
N ASN A 163 -12.73 -19.66 25.58
CA ASN A 163 -13.74 -18.76 25.00
C ASN A 163 -13.36 -17.29 25.18
N ASP A 164 -12.75 -16.90 26.30
CA ASP A 164 -12.28 -15.54 26.52
C ASP A 164 -11.16 -15.16 25.54
N TYR A 165 -10.18 -16.05 25.35
CA TYR A 165 -9.13 -15.85 24.35
C TYR A 165 -9.71 -15.83 22.92
N ALA A 166 -10.62 -16.74 22.60
CA ALA A 166 -11.27 -16.78 21.29
C ALA A 166 -12.09 -15.50 21.02
N TYR A 167 -12.77 -14.97 22.04
CA TYR A 167 -13.51 -13.71 21.94
C TYR A 167 -12.58 -12.53 21.66
N PHE A 168 -11.48 -12.42 22.40
CA PHE A 168 -10.44 -11.40 22.16
C PHE A 168 -9.86 -11.50 20.74
N LEU A 169 -9.42 -12.70 20.34
CA LEU A 169 -8.81 -12.95 19.04
C LEU A 169 -9.78 -12.66 17.88
N ALA A 170 -11.06 -12.98 18.06
CA ALA A 170 -12.06 -12.64 17.08
C ALA A 170 -12.29 -11.12 17.02
N ARG A 171 -12.37 -10.44 18.17
CA ARG A 171 -12.55 -8.99 18.21
C ARG A 171 -11.42 -8.22 17.54
N ILE A 172 -10.15 -8.57 17.78
CA ILE A 172 -9.00 -7.89 17.15
C ILE A 172 -8.91 -8.11 15.64
N SER A 173 -9.59 -9.14 15.14
CA SER A 173 -9.60 -9.53 13.74
C SER A 173 -10.81 -8.97 12.98
N ASP A 174 -11.89 -8.65 13.69
CA ASP A 174 -13.15 -8.12 13.15
C ASP A 174 -13.21 -6.59 13.20
N VAL A 175 -12.77 -6.01 14.31
CA VAL A 175 -12.72 -4.56 14.51
C VAL A 175 -11.29 -4.11 14.80
N PRO A 176 -10.93 -2.89 14.37
CA PRO A 176 -9.56 -2.43 14.50
C PRO A 176 -9.05 -2.42 15.94
N ILE A 177 -7.73 -2.60 16.12
CA ILE A 177 -7.08 -2.71 17.44
C ILE A 177 -7.42 -1.56 18.39
N SER A 178 -7.52 -0.35 17.84
CA SER A 178 -7.94 0.86 18.56
C SER A 178 -9.29 0.72 19.26
N ASP A 179 -10.20 -0.08 18.70
CA ASP A 179 -11.54 -0.29 19.27
C ASP A 179 -11.70 -1.68 19.89
N SER A 180 -10.98 -2.69 19.41
CA SER A 180 -11.03 -4.06 19.98
C SER A 180 -10.36 -4.20 21.33
N VAL A 181 -9.23 -3.53 21.54
CA VAL A 181 -8.54 -3.54 22.84
C VAL A 181 -8.96 -2.35 23.68
N TYR A 182 -8.99 -1.16 23.09
CA TYR A 182 -9.05 0.09 23.85
C TYR A 182 -10.44 0.73 23.88
N GLY A 183 -11.31 0.43 22.92
CA GLY A 183 -12.63 1.07 22.79
C GLY A 183 -12.54 2.58 22.61
N ILE A 184 -11.60 3.04 21.76
CA ILE A 184 -11.24 4.46 21.61
C ILE A 184 -12.44 5.34 21.31
N ASN A 185 -13.31 4.96 20.36
CA ASN A 185 -14.44 5.82 19.97
C ASN A 185 -15.40 6.02 21.16
N PHE A 186 -15.79 4.93 21.84
CA PHE A 186 -16.69 4.99 23.00
C PHE A 186 -16.12 5.82 24.16
N LYS A 187 -14.83 5.63 24.49
CA LYS A 187 -14.19 6.42 25.55
C LYS A 187 -14.05 7.89 25.17
N ALA A 188 -13.75 8.20 23.91
CA ALA A 188 -13.68 9.56 23.40
C ALA A 188 -15.05 10.26 23.44
N GLU A 189 -16.12 9.60 23.00
CA GLU A 189 -17.48 10.12 23.06
C GLU A 189 -17.91 10.43 24.50
N ARG A 190 -17.70 9.49 25.43
CA ARG A 190 -18.01 9.68 26.84
C ARG A 190 -17.22 10.85 27.43
N TYR A 191 -15.94 10.96 27.10
CA TYR A 191 -15.09 12.07 27.53
C TYR A 191 -15.59 13.41 26.98
N ILE A 192 -15.92 13.49 25.68
CA ILE A 192 -16.42 14.71 25.06
C ILE A 192 -17.72 15.15 25.74
N ARG A 193 -18.70 14.24 25.85
CA ARG A 193 -20.01 14.52 26.47
C ARG A 193 -19.90 15.03 27.90
N SER A 194 -18.99 14.46 28.69
CA SER A 194 -18.81 14.89 30.09
C SER A 194 -18.17 16.28 30.24
N HIS A 195 -17.55 16.81 29.18
CA HIS A 195 -16.84 18.10 29.22
C HIS A 195 -17.53 19.20 28.43
N ILE A 196 -18.28 18.88 27.37
CA ILE A 196 -19.06 19.89 26.63
C ILE A 196 -20.19 20.46 27.50
N SER A 197 -20.69 19.69 28.47
CA SER A 197 -21.69 20.17 29.45
C SER A 197 -21.15 21.26 30.38
N LEU A 198 -19.83 21.47 30.41
CA LEU A 198 -19.15 22.46 31.26
C LEU A 198 -18.74 23.73 30.48
N ILE A 199 -19.14 23.85 29.21
CA ILE A 199 -18.79 25.00 28.35
C ILE A 199 -19.56 26.25 28.77
N ASP A 200 -18.86 27.37 28.88
CA ASP A 200 -19.48 28.70 28.99
C ASP A 200 -20.08 29.14 27.64
N GLU A 201 -21.39 29.37 27.60
CA GLU A 201 -22.12 29.67 26.37
C GLU A 201 -21.75 31.04 25.79
N ARG A 202 -21.40 32.03 26.62
CA ARG A 202 -21.02 33.37 26.13
C ARG A 202 -19.68 33.33 25.39
N ASP A 203 -18.69 32.63 25.96
CA ASP A 203 -17.38 32.46 25.34
C ASP A 203 -17.45 31.58 24.07
N PHE A 204 -18.34 30.57 24.07
CA PHE A 204 -18.62 29.75 22.89
C PHE A 204 -19.09 30.59 21.70
N GLN A 205 -20.15 31.39 21.88
CA GLN A 205 -20.69 32.23 20.80
C GLN A 205 -19.67 33.27 20.30
N LYS A 206 -18.93 33.92 21.21
CA LYS A 206 -17.88 34.87 20.86
C LYS A 206 -16.78 34.23 20.01
N THR A 207 -16.39 33.01 20.35
CA THR A 207 -15.33 32.27 19.63
C THR A 207 -15.79 31.81 18.26
N LEU A 208 -17.04 31.37 18.10
CA LEU A 208 -17.61 31.00 16.80
C LEU A 208 -17.64 32.17 15.82
N ILE A 209 -18.00 33.37 16.29
CA ILE A 209 -17.97 34.58 15.45
C ILE A 209 -16.53 34.89 15.00
N ALA A 210 -15.56 34.80 15.92
CA ALA A 210 -14.16 35.08 15.62
C ALA A 210 -13.52 34.00 14.73
N THR A 211 -13.96 32.75 14.81
CA THR A 211 -13.44 31.62 14.04
C THR A 211 -14.58 30.77 13.46
N PRO A 212 -15.27 31.24 12.40
CA PRO A 212 -16.44 30.55 11.84
C PRO A 212 -16.16 29.11 11.38
N ARG A 213 -14.91 28.82 10.97
CA ARG A 213 -14.48 27.48 10.52
C ARG A 213 -14.71 26.38 11.55
N ILE A 214 -14.82 26.69 12.85
CA ILE A 214 -15.15 25.70 13.90
C ILE A 214 -16.49 25.02 13.60
N ALA A 215 -17.46 25.77 13.06
CA ALA A 215 -18.80 25.30 12.74
C ALA A 215 -18.88 24.53 11.40
N HIS A 216 -17.81 24.45 10.60
CA HIS A 216 -17.83 23.78 9.30
C HIS A 216 -17.79 22.25 9.46
N LEU A 217 -18.95 21.61 9.44
CA LEU A 217 -19.06 20.19 9.71
C LEU A 217 -18.67 19.30 8.51
N VAL A 218 -18.05 18.16 8.81
CA VAL A 218 -17.90 17.08 7.82
C VAL A 218 -19.24 16.33 7.66
N PRO A 219 -19.53 15.75 6.49
CA PRO A 219 -20.74 14.96 6.28
C PRO A 219 -20.87 13.82 7.30
N LYS A 220 -22.11 13.49 7.72
CA LYS A 220 -22.35 12.50 8.80
C LYS A 220 -21.78 11.12 8.50
N TYR A 221 -21.81 10.68 7.24
CA TYR A 221 -21.25 9.39 6.83
C TYR A 221 -19.71 9.30 6.97
N ASN A 222 -19.02 10.44 7.08
CA ASN A 222 -17.58 10.52 7.33
C ASN A 222 -17.23 10.64 8.83
N ARG A 223 -18.21 10.58 9.73
CA ARG A 223 -17.98 10.70 11.18
C ARG A 223 -17.93 9.32 11.83
N ARG A 224 -17.01 9.15 12.78
CA ARG A 224 -16.87 7.92 13.58
C ARG A 224 -17.48 8.07 14.95
N LEU A 225 -17.27 9.24 15.56
CA LEU A 225 -17.87 9.57 16.83
C LEU A 225 -19.36 9.77 16.62
N ASN A 226 -20.17 9.03 17.39
CA ASN A 226 -21.62 9.18 17.40
C ASN A 226 -22.01 10.45 18.16
N LEU A 227 -21.67 11.62 17.60
CA LEU A 227 -21.98 12.95 18.12
C LEU A 227 -22.98 13.66 17.21
N THR A 228 -23.91 14.38 17.81
CA THR A 228 -24.78 15.33 17.09
C THR A 228 -23.97 16.47 16.49
N ASP A 229 -24.58 17.21 15.56
CA ASP A 229 -23.94 18.38 14.93
C ASP A 229 -23.51 19.42 15.98
N ASP A 230 -24.37 19.70 16.98
CA ASP A 230 -24.05 20.62 18.08
C ASP A 230 -22.95 20.09 18.99
N GLU A 231 -23.01 18.81 19.40
CA GLU A 231 -21.97 18.18 20.21
C GLU A 231 -20.60 18.24 19.52
N LEU A 232 -20.56 18.05 18.19
CA LEU A 232 -19.32 18.09 17.41
C LEU A 232 -18.73 19.51 17.34
N ILE A 233 -19.55 20.54 17.12
CA ILE A 233 -19.10 21.94 17.13
C ILE A 233 -18.55 22.31 18.51
N ARG A 234 -19.27 21.92 19.58
CA ARG A 234 -18.84 22.13 20.97
C ARG A 234 -17.57 21.37 21.31
N ALA A 235 -17.39 20.15 20.81
CA ALA A 235 -16.16 19.38 20.98
C ALA A 235 -14.96 20.08 20.34
N ARG A 236 -15.12 20.58 19.10
CA ARG A 236 -14.06 21.34 18.41
C ARG A 236 -13.70 22.61 19.17
N TYR A 237 -14.71 23.34 19.64
CA TYR A 237 -14.49 24.50 20.51
C TYR A 237 -13.73 24.14 21.80
N LEU A 238 -14.15 23.08 22.50
CA LEU A 238 -13.52 22.62 23.73
C LEU A 238 -12.02 22.37 23.51
N PHE A 239 -11.68 21.63 22.45
CA PHE A 239 -10.29 21.32 22.11
C PHE A 239 -9.52 22.54 21.60
N PHE A 240 -10.21 23.51 21.00
CA PHE A 240 -9.61 24.76 20.53
C PHE A 240 -9.16 25.60 21.72
N LYS A 241 -10.02 25.73 22.73
CA LYS A 241 -9.68 26.42 24.00
C LYS A 241 -8.55 25.73 24.76
N ARG A 242 -8.49 24.40 24.71
CA ARG A 242 -7.42 23.61 25.32
C ARG A 242 -6.11 23.59 24.52
N ARG A 243 -6.08 24.22 23.33
CA ARG A 243 -4.93 24.21 22.41
C ARG A 243 -4.52 22.81 21.98
N TRP A 244 -5.47 21.89 21.87
CA TRP A 244 -5.25 20.52 21.39
C TRP A 244 -5.29 20.43 19.86
N TYR A 245 -4.70 21.42 19.20
CA TYR A 245 -4.62 21.51 17.75
C TYR A 245 -3.20 21.84 17.32
N ARG A 246 -2.79 21.28 16.19
CA ARG A 246 -1.57 21.68 15.48
C ARG A 246 -1.96 22.30 14.14
N SER A 247 -1.31 23.40 13.76
CA SER A 247 -1.47 23.95 12.42
C SER A 247 -0.78 23.03 11.41
N SER A 248 -1.46 22.65 10.33
CA SER A 248 -0.89 21.88 9.23
C SER A 248 -1.61 22.17 7.92
N ARG A 249 -0.87 22.55 6.87
CA ARG A 249 -1.38 22.79 5.50
C ARG A 249 -2.65 23.65 5.42
N GLY A 250 -2.81 24.61 6.34
CA GLY A 250 -3.95 25.55 6.35
C GLY A 250 -5.18 25.05 7.14
N ALA A 251 -5.06 23.91 7.81
CA ALA A 251 -6.04 23.35 8.72
C ALA A 251 -5.49 23.28 10.16
N LEU A 252 -6.38 23.24 11.14
CA LEU A 252 -6.04 22.91 12.52
C LEU A 252 -6.40 21.45 12.76
N ILE A 253 -5.38 20.65 13.01
CA ILE A 253 -5.49 19.20 13.12
C ILE A 253 -5.52 18.79 14.57
N PHE A 254 -6.56 18.06 14.95
CA PHE A 254 -6.79 17.65 16.31
C PHE A 254 -5.63 16.77 16.79
N ASN A 255 -5.05 17.15 17.94
CA ASN A 255 -3.96 16.42 18.55
C ASN A 255 -4.50 15.21 19.32
N THR A 256 -4.68 14.10 18.60
CA THR A 256 -5.15 12.83 19.16
C THR A 256 -4.28 12.35 20.32
N SER A 257 -2.98 12.66 20.34
CA SER A 257 -2.08 12.20 21.40
C SER A 257 -2.43 12.77 22.77
N GLU A 258 -2.91 14.02 22.86
CA GLU A 258 -3.35 14.60 24.14
C GLU A 258 -4.58 13.87 24.69
N LEU A 259 -5.52 13.53 23.81
CA LEU A 259 -6.69 12.74 24.19
C LEU A 259 -6.28 11.32 24.61
N MET A 260 -5.40 10.64 23.87
CA MET A 260 -4.98 9.28 24.21
C MET A 260 -4.20 9.21 25.53
N ARG A 261 -3.32 10.19 25.80
CA ARG A 261 -2.66 10.32 27.11
C ARG A 261 -3.63 10.51 28.25
N THR A 262 -4.75 11.19 28.00
CA THR A 262 -5.82 11.38 28.98
C THR A 262 -6.62 10.09 29.20
N LEU A 263 -6.96 9.37 28.13
CA LEU A 263 -7.84 8.20 28.18
C LEU A 263 -7.16 6.89 28.57
N TYR A 264 -5.85 6.77 28.32
CA TYR A 264 -5.11 5.51 28.44
C TYR A 264 -3.77 5.67 29.17
N ARG A 265 -3.70 6.63 30.11
CA ARG A 265 -2.50 6.84 30.94
C ARG A 265 -2.02 5.56 31.62
N ASP A 266 -2.95 4.75 32.10
CA ASP A 266 -2.69 3.50 32.82
C ASP A 266 -2.65 2.28 31.87
N THR A 267 -1.89 2.38 30.79
CA THR A 267 -1.63 1.28 29.83
C THR A 267 -0.20 1.35 29.31
N LEU A 268 0.35 0.26 28.76
CA LEU A 268 1.70 0.19 28.22
C LEU A 268 1.79 0.89 26.85
N HIS A 269 0.76 0.77 26.02
CA HIS A 269 0.77 1.22 24.63
C HIS A 269 -0.50 1.98 24.19
N GLY A 270 -1.54 2.01 25.03
CA GLY A 270 -2.79 2.75 24.80
C GLY A 270 -2.59 4.24 24.50
N MET A 271 -1.61 4.90 25.14
CA MET A 271 -1.29 6.31 24.89
C MET A 271 -0.76 6.59 23.48
N ASN A 272 -0.17 5.57 22.82
CA ASN A 272 0.37 5.67 21.47
C ASN A 272 -0.64 5.28 20.39
N GLN A 273 -1.84 4.86 20.79
CA GLN A 273 -2.86 4.44 19.85
C GLN A 273 -3.33 5.58 18.97
N ARG A 274 -3.79 5.21 17.79
CA ARG A 274 -4.49 6.09 16.86
C ARG A 274 -5.71 5.33 16.34
N PRO A 275 -6.81 6.03 16.00
CA PRO A 275 -7.91 5.38 15.32
C PRO A 275 -7.44 4.79 13.98
N SER A 276 -8.03 3.67 13.61
CA SER A 276 -7.52 2.74 12.61
C SER A 276 -7.59 3.17 11.15
N GLN A 277 -8.39 4.18 10.82
CA GLN A 277 -8.39 4.81 9.50
C GLN A 277 -8.15 6.33 9.61
N GLY A 278 -7.18 6.71 10.45
CA GLY A 278 -6.72 8.09 10.60
C GLY A 278 -7.08 8.72 11.94
N ARG A 279 -6.85 10.04 12.07
CA ARG A 279 -7.23 10.79 13.28
C ARG A 279 -8.77 10.87 13.39
N PHE A 280 -9.27 11.47 14.46
CA PHE A 280 -10.65 11.95 14.51
C PHE A 280 -10.80 13.14 13.55
N GLU A 281 -10.95 12.87 12.26
CA GLU A 281 -11.00 13.89 11.21
C GLU A 281 -12.20 14.82 11.39
N GLU A 282 -13.29 14.30 11.92
CA GLU A 282 -14.46 15.09 12.31
C GLU A 282 -14.13 16.14 13.37
N LEU A 283 -13.07 15.97 14.18
CA LEU A 283 -12.60 16.96 15.16
C LEU A 283 -11.62 17.99 14.57
N ASN A 284 -11.15 17.83 13.33
CA ASN A 284 -10.29 18.82 12.68
C ASN A 284 -11.08 20.09 12.31
N ILE A 285 -10.39 21.22 12.21
CA ILE A 285 -10.95 22.48 11.71
C ILE A 285 -10.26 22.80 10.37
N GLY A 286 -11.00 22.68 9.27
CA GLY A 286 -10.46 22.72 7.91
C GLY A 286 -9.94 21.36 7.43
N GLN A 287 -9.37 21.32 6.22
CA GLN A 287 -8.86 20.10 5.58
C GLN A 287 -7.36 20.19 5.28
N GLU A 288 -6.55 19.31 5.89
CA GLU A 288 -5.09 19.18 5.65
C GLU A 288 -4.80 18.44 4.34
N TYR A 289 -5.59 17.41 4.06
CA TYR A 289 -5.45 16.55 2.89
C TYR A 289 -6.54 16.81 1.88
N TYR A 290 -6.30 16.34 0.66
CA TYR A 290 -7.33 16.35 -0.35
C TYR A 290 -8.46 15.38 0.03
N THR A 291 -9.70 15.85 -0.10
CA THR A 291 -10.88 14.97 -0.02
C THR A 291 -11.42 14.79 -1.42
N ARG A 292 -11.75 13.54 -1.77
CA ARG A 292 -12.39 13.18 -3.03
C ARG A 292 -13.80 13.75 -3.10
N GLU A 293 -14.22 14.14 -4.30
CA GLU A 293 -15.59 14.63 -4.51
C GLU A 293 -16.65 13.54 -4.29
N PHE A 294 -16.35 12.32 -4.76
CA PHE A 294 -17.24 11.17 -4.68
C PHE A 294 -16.57 10.00 -3.97
N GLU A 295 -17.38 9.05 -3.52
CA GLU A 295 -16.87 7.76 -3.06
C GLU A 295 -16.16 7.03 -4.20
N ALA A 296 -15.14 6.25 -3.86
CA ALA A 296 -14.42 5.47 -4.86
C ALA A 296 -15.12 4.13 -5.12
N VAL A 297 -15.11 3.71 -6.39
CA VAL A 297 -15.42 2.31 -6.74
C VAL A 297 -14.45 1.40 -6.00
N GLU A 298 -14.96 0.34 -5.39
CA GLU A 298 -14.15 -0.58 -4.59
C GLU A 298 -13.05 -1.23 -5.44
N THR A 299 -11.79 -1.03 -5.05
CA THR A 299 -10.64 -1.59 -5.77
C THR A 299 -10.37 -3.05 -5.42
N THR A 300 -11.12 -3.63 -4.49
CA THR A 300 -11.03 -5.03 -4.03
C THR A 300 -12.43 -5.58 -3.89
N LEU A 301 -12.70 -6.77 -4.43
CA LEU A 301 -13.95 -7.48 -4.16
C LEU A 301 -14.05 -7.77 -2.66
N GLY A 302 -15.05 -7.19 -2.02
CA GLY A 302 -15.32 -7.37 -0.60
C GLY A 302 -14.55 -6.40 0.27
N TYR A 303 -15.04 -5.16 0.37
CA TYR A 303 -14.98 -4.47 1.66
C TYR A 303 -15.96 -5.14 2.62
N ASN A 304 -15.66 -6.40 2.98
CA ASN A 304 -16.51 -7.17 3.86
C ASN A 304 -15.84 -7.22 5.23
N ALA A 305 -16.60 -6.74 6.22
CA ALA A 305 -16.41 -7.09 7.62
C ALA A 305 -16.24 -8.61 7.74
N GLY A 306 -15.34 -9.05 8.64
CA GLY A 306 -15.01 -10.45 8.80
C GLY A 306 -13.55 -10.67 9.18
N LEU A 307 -13.29 -11.82 9.77
CA LEU A 307 -12.00 -12.18 10.35
C LEU A 307 -10.95 -12.44 9.26
N ASP A 308 -9.79 -11.75 9.31
CA ASP A 308 -8.60 -12.08 8.49
C ASP A 308 -7.85 -13.28 9.10
N PRO A 309 -7.85 -14.46 8.46
CA PRO A 309 -7.18 -15.64 8.99
C PRO A 309 -5.67 -15.48 9.16
N LYS A 310 -5.01 -14.68 8.30
CA LYS A 310 -3.55 -14.49 8.35
C LYS A 310 -3.16 -13.67 9.57
N SER A 311 -3.80 -12.52 9.77
CA SER A 311 -3.57 -11.70 10.96
C SER A 311 -3.91 -12.47 12.24
N LEU A 312 -5.02 -13.22 12.24
CA LEU A 312 -5.45 -14.04 13.37
C LEU A 312 -4.40 -15.11 13.74
N ALA A 313 -3.82 -15.80 12.75
CA ALA A 313 -2.77 -16.80 12.99
C ALA A 313 -1.56 -16.20 13.71
N ILE A 314 -1.14 -14.99 13.32
CA ILE A 314 0.00 -14.29 13.94
C ILE A 314 -0.31 -13.94 15.40
N TYR A 315 -1.53 -13.47 15.70
CA TYR A 315 -1.94 -13.18 17.08
C TYR A 315 -2.02 -14.44 17.95
N ILE A 316 -2.54 -15.55 17.41
CA ILE A 316 -2.55 -16.84 18.10
C ILE A 316 -1.11 -17.26 18.44
N GLN A 317 -0.17 -17.14 17.50
CA GLN A 317 1.24 -17.46 17.75
C GLN A 317 1.87 -16.53 18.79
N THR A 318 1.58 -15.23 18.73
CA THR A 318 2.06 -14.22 19.70
C THR A 318 1.59 -14.59 21.12
N LEU A 319 0.30 -14.93 21.26
CA LEU A 319 -0.30 -15.35 22.52
C LEU A 319 0.29 -16.66 23.05
N ARG A 320 0.48 -17.67 22.20
CA ARG A 320 1.04 -18.98 22.60
C ARG A 320 2.40 -18.88 23.26
N LYS A 321 3.22 -17.88 22.89
CA LYS A 321 4.52 -17.68 23.53
C LYS A 321 4.43 -17.38 25.03
N ILE A 322 3.28 -16.93 25.55
CA ILE A 322 3.07 -16.73 26.98
C ILE A 322 3.24 -18.02 27.80
N ILE A 323 2.98 -19.20 27.20
CA ILE A 323 3.09 -20.51 27.86
C ILE A 323 4.53 -20.82 28.28
N THR A 324 5.50 -20.19 27.63
CA THR A 324 6.93 -20.38 27.92
C THR A 324 7.41 -19.61 29.16
N TYR A 325 6.54 -18.76 29.74
CA TYR A 325 6.83 -18.10 31.01
C TYR A 325 6.63 -19.10 32.15
N ASP A 326 7.68 -19.33 32.93
CA ASP A 326 7.61 -20.14 34.15
C ASP A 326 8.53 -19.54 35.21
N PRO A 327 8.03 -18.60 36.04
CA PRO A 327 8.91 -17.89 36.94
C PRO A 327 9.35 -18.73 38.14
N ASP A 328 8.61 -19.79 38.53
CA ASP A 328 8.85 -20.68 39.71
C ASP A 328 7.63 -21.65 39.96
N PHE A 329 6.84 -22.04 38.96
CA PHE A 329 5.54 -22.77 39.08
C PHE A 329 4.38 -22.06 39.79
N LYS A 330 4.55 -20.83 40.31
CA LYS A 330 3.54 -20.13 41.14
C LYS A 330 2.59 -19.21 40.37
N PHE A 331 2.87 -18.90 39.11
CA PHE A 331 1.99 -18.07 38.29
C PHE A 331 1.15 -18.97 37.38
N HIS A 332 -0.16 -19.02 37.62
CA HIS A 332 -1.03 -19.96 36.94
C HIS A 332 -1.46 -19.43 35.54
N ILE A 333 -1.25 -20.26 34.52
CA ILE A 333 -1.69 -20.04 33.14
C ILE A 333 -2.39 -21.31 32.68
N ASP A 334 -3.62 -21.21 32.16
CA ASP A 334 -4.27 -22.34 31.51
C ASP A 334 -3.63 -22.63 30.15
N LYS A 335 -2.59 -23.47 30.17
CA LYS A 335 -1.86 -23.90 28.97
C LYS A 335 -2.77 -24.63 27.98
N LYS A 336 -3.77 -25.37 28.48
CA LYS A 336 -4.69 -26.15 27.64
C LYS A 336 -5.59 -25.23 26.84
N ALA A 337 -6.15 -24.19 27.48
CA ALA A 337 -6.96 -23.18 26.82
C ALA A 337 -6.23 -22.45 25.68
N ILE A 338 -4.94 -22.17 25.83
CA ILE A 338 -4.17 -21.44 24.80
C ILE A 338 -3.72 -22.38 23.67
N LEU A 339 -3.29 -23.61 23.99
CA LEU A 339 -2.86 -24.59 22.98
C LEU A 339 -4.04 -25.07 22.13
N SER A 340 -5.25 -25.12 22.69
CA SER A 340 -6.45 -25.54 21.98
C SER A 340 -6.93 -24.54 20.93
N LEU A 341 -6.48 -23.27 20.97
CA LEU A 341 -6.86 -22.22 20.01
C LEU A 341 -6.36 -22.55 18.61
N SER A 342 -7.22 -22.36 17.62
CA SER A 342 -6.86 -22.42 16.20
C SER A 342 -7.66 -21.40 15.41
N VAL A 343 -7.16 -21.02 14.23
CA VAL A 343 -7.87 -20.15 13.29
C VAL A 343 -9.27 -20.71 13.00
N LYS A 344 -9.38 -22.01 12.76
CA LYS A 344 -10.65 -22.70 12.47
C LYS A 344 -11.66 -22.55 13.61
N LYS A 345 -11.21 -22.70 14.86
CA LYS A 345 -12.08 -22.57 16.04
C LYS A 345 -12.57 -21.14 16.27
N VAL A 346 -11.67 -20.17 16.17
CA VAL A 346 -12.03 -18.74 16.38
C VAL A 346 -12.99 -18.24 15.30
N ILE A 347 -12.87 -18.76 14.07
CA ILE A 347 -13.73 -18.41 12.93
C ILE A 347 -15.04 -19.23 12.90
N ALA A 348 -15.15 -20.33 13.64
CA ALA A 348 -16.32 -21.21 13.58
C ALA A 348 -17.64 -20.44 13.80
N GLY A 349 -18.56 -20.53 12.84
CA GLY A 349 -19.85 -19.83 12.86
C GLY A 349 -19.79 -18.32 12.59
N ARG A 350 -18.65 -17.78 12.16
CA ARG A 350 -18.46 -16.35 11.88
C ARG A 350 -18.13 -16.10 10.40
N SER A 351 -18.54 -14.95 9.89
CA SER A 351 -18.21 -14.50 8.54
C SER A 351 -16.69 -14.29 8.39
N ARG A 352 -16.09 -14.97 7.42
CA ARG A 352 -14.69 -14.79 7.05
C ARG A 352 -14.58 -13.65 6.04
N LYS A 353 -13.52 -12.84 6.14
CA LYS A 353 -13.17 -11.93 5.06
C LYS A 353 -12.87 -12.75 3.79
N PRO A 354 -13.60 -12.54 2.67
CA PRO A 354 -13.29 -13.22 1.42
C PRO A 354 -11.87 -12.85 0.99
N ASP A 355 -11.20 -13.76 0.30
CA ASP A 355 -9.87 -13.46 -0.22
C ASP A 355 -10.00 -12.33 -1.25
N GLY A 356 -9.50 -11.14 -0.85
CA GLY A 356 -9.71 -9.90 -1.60
C GLY A 356 -8.96 -9.93 -2.92
N ARG A 357 -9.66 -10.25 -4.00
CA ARG A 357 -9.13 -10.07 -5.36
C ARG A 357 -9.21 -8.58 -5.69
N TYR A 358 -8.08 -7.98 -6.09
CA TYR A 358 -8.07 -6.62 -6.61
C TYR A 358 -8.91 -6.57 -7.89
N GLN A 359 -9.85 -5.62 -7.97
CA GLN A 359 -10.64 -5.41 -9.18
C GLN A 359 -9.77 -4.74 -10.24
N THR A 360 -9.78 -5.30 -11.45
CA THR A 360 -9.21 -4.62 -12.63
C THR A 360 -10.15 -3.47 -13.01
N ALA A 361 -9.59 -2.29 -13.26
CA ALA A 361 -10.40 -1.14 -13.70
C ALA A 361 -10.90 -1.36 -15.13
N PRO A 362 -12.11 -0.88 -15.50
CA PRO A 362 -12.62 -0.99 -16.87
C PRO A 362 -11.69 -0.32 -17.88
N ILE A 363 -11.55 -0.94 -19.06
CA ILE A 363 -10.66 -0.47 -20.13
C ILE A 363 -11.06 0.94 -20.58
N GLU A 364 -12.37 1.20 -20.68
CA GLU A 364 -12.95 2.48 -21.09
C GLU A 364 -12.62 3.57 -20.07
N ALA A 365 -12.67 3.23 -18.77
CA ALA A 365 -12.35 4.16 -17.70
C ALA A 365 -10.85 4.51 -17.69
N VAL A 366 -9.97 3.51 -17.82
CA VAL A 366 -8.52 3.73 -17.91
C VAL A 366 -8.18 4.52 -19.19
N GLY A 367 -8.73 4.13 -20.33
CA GLY A 367 -8.49 4.75 -21.63
C GLY A 367 -8.94 6.21 -21.69
N LYS A 368 -10.13 6.53 -21.17
CA LYS A 368 -10.61 7.93 -21.06
C LYS A 368 -9.67 8.75 -20.20
N MET A 369 -9.28 8.23 -19.03
CA MET A 369 -8.41 8.97 -18.11
C MET A 369 -6.99 9.16 -18.63
N LEU A 370 -6.46 8.16 -19.33
CA LEU A 370 -5.17 8.25 -20.02
C LEU A 370 -5.21 9.32 -21.12
N ARG A 371 -6.25 9.32 -21.96
CA ARG A 371 -6.45 10.34 -23.01
C ARG A 371 -6.47 11.74 -22.41
N ASN A 372 -7.38 11.99 -21.46
CA ASN A 372 -7.53 13.31 -20.84
C ASN A 372 -6.22 13.78 -20.19
N SER A 373 -5.47 12.86 -19.58
CA SER A 373 -4.18 13.15 -18.98
C SER A 373 -3.13 13.52 -20.03
N LEU A 374 -3.05 12.78 -21.14
CA LEU A 374 -2.11 13.08 -22.23
C LEU A 374 -2.46 14.42 -22.90
N GLU A 375 -3.72 14.66 -23.23
CA GLU A 375 -4.19 15.92 -23.82
C GLU A 375 -3.87 17.10 -22.92
N PHE A 376 -4.22 17.03 -21.62
CA PHE A 376 -3.92 18.07 -20.65
C PHE A 376 -2.41 18.35 -20.53
N MET A 377 -1.59 17.31 -20.48
CA MET A 377 -0.14 17.48 -20.43
C MET A 377 0.40 18.11 -21.73
N ILE A 378 -0.07 17.68 -22.90
CA ILE A 378 0.36 18.25 -24.19
C ILE A 378 0.02 19.75 -24.25
N GLU A 379 -1.19 20.13 -23.83
CA GLU A 379 -1.69 21.50 -23.97
C GLU A 379 -1.16 22.47 -22.92
N HIS A 380 -0.87 22.00 -21.70
CA HIS A 380 -0.69 22.90 -20.56
C HIS A 380 0.63 22.80 -19.81
N THR A 381 1.46 21.78 -20.04
CA THR A 381 2.69 21.56 -19.25
C THR A 381 3.57 22.81 -19.19
N ASP A 382 3.92 23.39 -20.35
CA ASP A 382 4.88 24.50 -20.40
C ASP A 382 4.33 25.76 -19.72
N ASN A 383 3.06 26.06 -19.94
CA ASN A 383 2.39 27.23 -19.38
C ASN A 383 2.25 27.13 -17.85
N ILE A 384 1.84 25.97 -17.34
CA ILE A 384 1.69 25.73 -15.89
C ILE A 384 3.05 25.80 -15.20
N LEU A 385 4.07 25.10 -15.71
CA LEU A 385 5.39 25.08 -15.09
C LEU A 385 6.06 26.47 -15.13
N THR A 386 5.92 27.20 -16.24
CA THR A 386 6.46 28.57 -16.35
C THR A 386 5.82 29.52 -15.36
N GLU A 387 4.49 29.49 -15.23
CA GLU A 387 3.78 30.38 -14.29
C GLU A 387 4.08 30.03 -12.83
N LEU A 388 4.28 28.75 -12.53
CA LEU A 388 4.69 28.31 -11.20
C LEU A 388 6.13 28.78 -10.86
N LEU A 389 7.05 28.76 -11.83
CA LEU A 389 8.39 29.33 -11.66
C LEU A 389 8.34 30.84 -11.40
N ARG A 390 7.51 31.60 -12.13
CA ARG A 390 7.31 33.04 -11.88
C ARG A 390 6.83 33.31 -10.46
N ALA A 391 5.89 32.50 -9.95
CA ALA A 391 5.41 32.62 -8.58
C ALA A 391 6.55 32.41 -7.57
N PHE A 392 7.43 31.43 -7.80
CA PHE A 392 8.59 31.19 -6.93
C PHE A 392 9.66 32.29 -7.05
N GLU A 393 9.92 32.81 -8.24
CA GLU A 393 10.83 33.94 -8.46
C GLU A 393 10.34 35.20 -7.73
N GLN A 394 9.05 35.50 -7.78
CA GLN A 394 8.47 36.62 -7.04
C GLN A 394 8.59 36.42 -5.52
N ARG A 395 8.38 35.19 -5.03
CA ARG A 395 8.58 34.86 -3.62
C ARG A 395 10.03 35.07 -3.19
N ALA A 396 10.99 34.64 -4.00
CA ALA A 396 12.42 34.76 -3.68
C ALA A 396 12.88 36.22 -3.57
N GLN A 397 12.21 37.14 -4.26
CA GLN A 397 12.48 38.59 -4.20
C GLN A 397 11.85 39.29 -2.99
N ALA A 398 10.97 38.61 -2.24
CA ALA A 398 10.31 39.19 -1.08
C ALA A 398 11.06 38.89 0.22
N ASP A 399 10.81 39.70 1.25
CA ASP A 399 11.41 39.50 2.57
C ASP A 399 11.11 38.10 3.11
N ALA A 400 12.17 37.41 3.58
CA ALA A 400 12.14 36.02 4.04
C ALA A 400 11.13 35.74 5.19
N SER A 401 10.57 36.78 5.81
CA SER A 401 9.57 36.69 6.87
C SER A 401 8.13 36.50 6.37
N ASP A 402 7.82 36.80 5.11
CA ASP A 402 6.46 36.69 4.57
C ASP A 402 6.17 35.30 3.97
N SER A 403 6.02 34.31 4.85
CA SER A 403 5.54 32.96 4.49
C SER A 403 4.15 32.93 3.84
N GLY A 404 3.40 34.03 3.83
CA GLY A 404 2.07 34.17 3.25
C GLY A 404 2.05 34.73 1.84
N ILE A 405 3.19 35.12 1.26
CA ILE A 405 3.23 35.87 -0.01
C ILE A 405 2.53 35.14 -1.16
N LEU A 406 2.73 33.82 -1.27
CA LEU A 406 2.10 33.03 -2.33
C LEU A 406 0.58 32.92 -2.15
N LYS A 407 0.05 33.01 -0.93
CA LYS A 407 -1.42 33.08 -0.72
C LYS A 407 -2.04 34.30 -1.42
N ASN A 408 -1.26 35.38 -1.54
CA ASN A 408 -1.66 36.61 -2.21
C ASN A 408 -1.24 36.65 -3.68
N TYR A 409 -0.50 35.65 -4.17
CA TYR A 409 -0.14 35.56 -5.60
C TYR A 409 -1.39 35.46 -6.47
N ARG A 410 -1.41 36.27 -7.52
CA ARG A 410 -2.46 36.31 -8.54
C ARG A 410 -1.79 36.14 -9.90
N PRO A 411 -1.93 34.97 -10.55
CA PRO A 411 -1.42 34.77 -11.89
C PRO A 411 -2.00 35.85 -12.82
N SER A 412 -1.15 36.55 -13.56
CA SER A 412 -1.57 37.63 -14.46
C SER A 412 -1.21 37.28 -15.90
N GLY A 413 -2.21 37.20 -16.77
CA GLY A 413 -2.01 37.07 -18.22
C GLY A 413 -1.86 35.65 -18.75
N ILE A 414 -2.07 34.61 -17.92
CA ILE A 414 -2.13 33.22 -18.38
C ILE A 414 -3.60 32.82 -18.67
N VAL A 415 -3.88 32.50 -19.93
CA VAL A 415 -5.12 31.86 -20.35
C VAL A 415 -4.74 30.52 -20.95
N LEU A 416 -5.22 29.45 -20.33
CA LEU A 416 -4.98 28.08 -20.79
C LEU A 416 -6.13 27.66 -21.72
N ALA A 417 -5.87 26.69 -22.60
CA ALA A 417 -6.92 26.09 -23.43
C ALA A 417 -8.08 25.53 -22.58
N GLY A 418 -9.24 25.35 -23.19
CA GLY A 418 -10.43 24.83 -22.50
C GLY A 418 -11.08 25.80 -21.50
N GLY A 419 -10.73 27.10 -21.53
CA GLY A 419 -11.32 28.12 -20.66
C GLY A 419 -10.75 28.14 -19.23
N LEU A 420 -9.63 27.45 -19.00
CA LEU A 420 -8.93 27.42 -17.73
C LEU A 420 -8.20 28.76 -17.49
N SER A 421 -8.47 29.40 -16.36
CA SER A 421 -7.85 30.67 -16.00
C SER A 421 -7.47 30.69 -14.52
N PRO A 422 -6.20 30.44 -14.18
CA PRO A 422 -5.75 30.51 -12.80
C PRO A 422 -5.78 31.96 -12.35
N THR A 423 -6.53 32.22 -11.28
CA THR A 423 -6.77 33.55 -10.71
C THR A 423 -6.18 33.67 -9.32
N GLN A 424 -5.75 32.57 -8.71
CA GLN A 424 -5.18 32.52 -7.38
C GLN A 424 -4.16 31.38 -7.26
N TRP A 425 -3.31 31.45 -6.23
CA TRP A 425 -2.36 30.39 -5.92
C TRP A 425 -3.03 29.05 -5.62
N SER A 426 -3.99 29.03 -4.70
CA SER A 426 -4.70 27.81 -4.29
C SER A 426 -6.18 28.09 -3.97
N ILE A 427 -7.04 27.11 -4.23
CA ILE A 427 -8.46 27.12 -3.90
C ILE A 427 -8.69 26.59 -2.48
N TYR A 428 -9.50 27.25 -1.66
CA TYR A 428 -9.90 26.78 -0.32
C TYR A 428 -10.63 25.43 -0.37
N ARG A 429 -10.02 24.38 0.21
CA ARG A 429 -10.54 22.98 0.21
C ARG A 429 -11.87 22.82 0.95
N ASP A 430 -12.13 23.64 1.96
CA ASP A 430 -13.37 23.62 2.76
C ASP A 430 -14.51 24.47 2.18
N SER A 431 -14.31 25.05 0.99
CA SER A 431 -15.35 25.77 0.26
C SER A 431 -16.34 24.79 -0.36
N SER A 432 -17.64 25.06 -0.22
CA SER A 432 -18.68 24.34 -0.96
C SER A 432 -18.55 24.48 -2.48
N LEU A 433 -17.75 25.44 -2.95
CA LEU A 433 -17.49 25.73 -4.35
C LEU A 433 -16.17 25.14 -4.85
N PHE A 434 -15.47 24.35 -4.02
CA PHE A 434 -14.12 23.86 -4.32
C PHE A 434 -14.03 23.13 -5.68
N TYR A 435 -14.86 22.11 -5.94
CA TYR A 435 -14.77 21.33 -7.19
C TYR A 435 -15.17 22.12 -8.43
N ARG A 436 -16.12 23.06 -8.29
CA ARG A 436 -16.46 24.00 -9.36
C ARG A 436 -15.25 24.87 -9.71
N ASP A 437 -14.61 25.43 -8.69
CA ASP A 437 -13.43 26.28 -8.86
C ASP A 437 -12.22 25.50 -9.38
N LEU A 438 -12.07 24.23 -8.98
CA LEU A 438 -11.08 23.27 -9.46
C LEU A 438 -11.23 23.07 -10.97
N ARG A 439 -12.44 22.76 -11.46
CA ARG A 439 -12.71 22.54 -12.89
C ARG A 439 -12.54 23.79 -13.75
N SER A 440 -12.79 24.97 -13.19
CA SER A 440 -12.49 26.24 -13.88
C SER A 440 -10.99 26.60 -13.89
N GLY A 441 -10.14 25.79 -13.27
CA GLY A 441 -8.69 25.98 -13.23
C GLY A 441 -8.24 27.19 -12.41
N LYS A 442 -9.01 27.63 -11.40
CA LYS A 442 -8.72 28.87 -10.66
C LYS A 442 -7.43 28.83 -9.84
N GLY A 443 -7.03 27.65 -9.36
CA GLY A 443 -5.88 27.46 -8.48
C GLY A 443 -4.64 26.98 -9.23
N LEU A 444 -3.57 27.78 -9.24
CA LEU A 444 -2.30 27.41 -9.89
C LEU A 444 -1.65 26.16 -9.26
N SER A 445 -1.65 26.05 -7.93
CA SER A 445 -1.09 24.88 -7.24
C SER A 445 -1.88 23.61 -7.53
N GLU A 446 -3.21 23.72 -7.65
CA GLU A 446 -4.05 22.58 -8.02
C GLU A 446 -3.80 22.16 -9.47
N LEU A 447 -3.67 23.08 -10.42
CA LEU A 447 -3.31 22.77 -11.81
C LEU A 447 -1.96 22.05 -11.92
N TYR A 448 -0.96 22.47 -11.14
CA TYR A 448 0.32 21.76 -11.05
C TYR A 448 0.16 20.33 -10.49
N HIS A 449 -0.62 20.15 -9.42
CA HIS A 449 -0.86 18.81 -8.86
C HIS A 449 -1.66 17.91 -9.82
N ILE A 450 -2.61 18.47 -10.59
CA ILE A 450 -3.31 17.76 -11.67
C ILE A 450 -2.32 17.33 -12.73
N LEU A 451 -1.40 18.21 -13.16
CA LEU A 451 -0.35 17.90 -14.12
C LEU A 451 0.55 16.74 -13.63
N MET A 452 0.98 16.78 -12.37
CA MET A 452 1.75 15.69 -11.77
C MET A 452 0.94 14.38 -11.70
N GLY A 453 -0.36 14.46 -11.42
CA GLY A 453 -1.28 13.33 -11.44
C GLY A 453 -1.43 12.71 -12.83
N SER A 454 -1.57 13.54 -13.86
CA SER A 454 -1.62 13.12 -15.27
C SER A 454 -0.33 12.43 -15.71
N ALA A 455 0.83 12.98 -15.35
CA ALA A 455 2.13 12.37 -15.64
C ALA A 455 2.30 11.03 -14.92
N ALA A 456 1.96 10.97 -13.63
CA ALA A 456 1.99 9.74 -12.85
C ALA A 456 1.05 8.67 -13.42
N LEU A 457 -0.15 9.04 -13.85
CA LEU A 457 -1.12 8.15 -14.49
C LEU A 457 -0.54 7.59 -15.79
N ALA A 458 0.02 8.44 -16.67
CA ALA A 458 0.61 8.01 -17.93
C ALA A 458 1.80 7.06 -17.70
N ILE A 459 2.70 7.39 -16.78
CA ILE A 459 3.83 6.52 -16.40
C ILE A 459 3.30 5.18 -15.88
N CYS A 460 2.42 5.17 -14.87
CA CYS A 460 1.91 3.92 -14.28
C CYS A 460 1.18 3.04 -15.31
N THR A 461 0.41 3.65 -16.22
CA THR A 461 -0.38 2.95 -17.25
C THR A 461 0.51 2.37 -18.34
N LEU A 462 1.52 3.11 -18.80
CA LEU A 462 2.34 2.73 -19.96
C LEU A 462 3.64 2.00 -19.60
N THR A 463 4.02 1.98 -18.32
CA THR A 463 5.28 1.33 -17.86
C THR A 463 5.07 0.29 -16.76
N ALA A 464 3.82 0.16 -16.28
CA ALA A 464 3.40 -0.83 -15.30
C ALA A 464 4.18 -0.78 -13.97
N ARG A 465 4.73 0.37 -13.58
CA ARG A 465 5.47 0.54 -12.32
C ARG A 465 4.56 0.51 -11.10
N ARG A 466 5.11 0.08 -9.96
CA ARG A 466 4.46 0.19 -8.65
C ARG A 466 4.46 1.65 -8.18
N ARG A 467 3.50 1.99 -7.33
CA ARG A 467 3.37 3.34 -6.76
C ARG A 467 4.67 3.86 -6.17
N THR A 468 5.30 3.04 -5.33
CA THR A 468 6.51 3.37 -4.59
C THR A 468 7.72 3.54 -5.51
N GLU A 469 7.85 2.71 -6.54
CA GLU A 469 8.85 2.86 -7.62
C GLU A 469 8.70 4.22 -8.31
N VAL A 470 7.47 4.63 -8.64
CA VAL A 470 7.20 5.94 -9.28
C VAL A 470 7.48 7.12 -8.35
N CYS A 471 7.15 7.00 -7.05
CA CYS A 471 7.41 8.07 -6.08
C CYS A 471 8.90 8.30 -5.82
N LYS A 472 9.73 7.27 -6.00
CA LYS A 472 11.17 7.29 -5.73
C LYS A 472 12.03 7.49 -6.97
N LEU A 473 11.43 7.80 -8.13
CA LEU A 473 12.20 8.09 -9.34
C LEU A 473 13.15 9.24 -9.08
N ASP A 474 14.45 9.01 -9.18
CA ASP A 474 15.46 10.04 -9.02
C ASP A 474 15.39 11.03 -10.19
N SER A 475 15.19 12.33 -9.89
CA SER A 475 15.04 13.37 -10.91
C SER A 475 16.25 13.48 -11.82
N SER A 476 17.46 13.21 -11.34
CA SER A 476 18.69 13.31 -12.11
C SER A 476 18.93 12.11 -13.02
N THR A 477 18.60 10.88 -12.58
CA THR A 477 18.97 9.64 -13.29
C THR A 477 17.82 8.88 -13.94
N CYS A 478 16.55 9.19 -13.65
CA CYS A 478 15.42 8.35 -14.06
C CYS A 478 15.20 8.22 -15.57
N LEU A 479 15.72 9.14 -16.40
CA LEU A 479 15.53 9.15 -17.86
C LEU A 479 16.84 8.80 -18.57
N GLN A 480 16.82 7.77 -19.41
CA GLN A 480 17.98 7.28 -20.17
C GLN A 480 17.65 7.17 -21.67
N PRO A 481 18.44 7.75 -22.58
CA PRO A 481 19.49 8.73 -22.31
C PRO A 481 18.89 10.06 -21.79
N PRO A 482 19.67 10.90 -21.09
CA PRO A 482 19.19 12.17 -20.52
C PRO A 482 19.12 13.31 -21.56
N SER A 483 18.70 13.01 -22.80
CA SER A 483 18.54 13.99 -23.88
C SER A 483 17.08 14.45 -24.02
N ASP A 484 16.86 15.65 -24.57
CA ASP A 484 15.51 16.18 -24.79
C ASP A 484 14.77 15.40 -25.91
N PRO A 485 13.71 14.65 -25.59
CA PRO A 485 12.98 13.89 -26.58
C PRO A 485 12.12 14.75 -27.51
N SER A 486 11.97 16.05 -27.26
CA SER A 486 11.25 16.98 -28.13
C SER A 486 12.09 17.50 -29.30
N HIS A 487 13.43 17.38 -29.26
CA HIS A 487 14.27 17.80 -30.38
C HIS A 487 14.07 16.90 -31.62
N PRO A 488 14.07 17.47 -32.85
CA PRO A 488 13.93 16.70 -34.09
C PRO A 488 15.02 15.64 -34.28
N GLU A 489 16.26 15.93 -33.89
CA GLU A 489 17.41 15.00 -33.95
C GLU A 489 17.24 13.76 -33.06
N ASN A 490 16.42 13.86 -32.01
CA ASN A 490 16.17 12.78 -31.06
C ASN A 490 14.91 11.98 -31.41
N LYS A 491 14.37 12.10 -32.64
CA LYS A 491 13.13 11.43 -33.05
C LYS A 491 13.17 9.92 -32.93
N ASP A 492 14.32 9.32 -33.25
CA ASP A 492 14.52 7.87 -33.30
C ASP A 492 15.24 7.31 -32.06
N VAL A 493 15.52 8.17 -31.07
CA VAL A 493 16.15 7.77 -29.81
C VAL A 493 15.18 6.92 -28.99
N GLN A 494 15.66 5.76 -28.55
CA GLN A 494 14.92 4.89 -27.64
C GLN A 494 15.18 5.31 -26.20
N TYR A 495 14.11 5.64 -25.48
CA TYR A 495 14.18 6.08 -24.10
C TYR A 495 13.78 4.97 -23.14
N SER A 496 14.40 4.98 -21.97
CA SER A 496 14.18 4.06 -20.86
C SER A 496 14.01 4.82 -19.54
N LEU A 497 13.24 4.22 -18.64
CA LEU A 497 13.06 4.65 -17.26
C LEU A 497 13.93 3.79 -16.34
N ARG A 498 14.80 4.43 -15.55
CA ARG A 498 15.59 3.80 -14.48
C ARG A 498 14.89 3.94 -13.13
N PHE A 499 14.80 2.85 -12.35
CA PHE A 499 14.15 2.80 -11.03
C PHE A 499 14.69 1.64 -10.18
N GLY A 500 14.59 1.71 -8.85
CA GLY A 500 14.94 0.60 -7.95
C GLY A 500 13.80 -0.42 -7.79
N ASP A 501 14.10 -1.72 -7.87
CA ASP A 501 13.16 -2.82 -7.60
C ASP A 501 13.03 -3.07 -6.10
N GLU A 502 11.82 -2.94 -5.58
CA GLU A 502 11.56 -3.07 -4.13
C GLU A 502 11.46 -4.53 -3.65
N LYS A 503 11.46 -5.52 -4.56
CA LYS A 503 11.26 -6.93 -4.19
C LYS A 503 12.52 -7.79 -4.22
N THR A 504 13.62 -7.29 -4.76
CA THR A 504 14.88 -8.03 -4.87
C THR A 504 15.96 -7.31 -4.05
N GLY A 505 16.61 -8.07 -3.16
CA GLY A 505 17.59 -7.53 -2.21
C GLY A 505 17.68 -8.29 -0.89
N ALA A 506 18.90 -8.48 -0.37
CA ALA A 506 19.13 -8.92 1.00
C ALA A 506 19.20 -7.70 1.93
N GLY A 507 18.44 -7.69 3.02
CA GLY A 507 18.44 -6.54 3.95
C GLY A 507 17.80 -5.27 3.34
N ASP A 508 18.62 -4.23 3.18
CA ASP A 508 18.25 -2.86 2.78
C ASP A 508 18.71 -2.47 1.35
N GLU A 509 19.40 -3.35 0.61
CA GLU A 509 19.84 -3.07 -0.77
C GLU A 509 18.72 -3.37 -1.78
N THR A 510 18.49 -2.46 -2.74
CA THR A 510 17.54 -2.65 -3.85
C THR A 510 18.28 -2.67 -5.19
N GLU A 511 17.94 -3.63 -6.06
CA GLU A 511 18.50 -3.73 -7.41
C GLU A 511 17.96 -2.63 -8.33
N GLU A 512 18.81 -1.93 -9.09
CA GLU A 512 18.36 -0.94 -10.08
C GLU A 512 18.00 -1.61 -11.41
N LEU A 513 16.86 -1.22 -11.99
CA LEU A 513 16.34 -1.74 -13.26
C LEU A 513 16.08 -0.59 -14.26
N GLU A 514 16.25 -0.90 -15.54
CA GLU A 514 15.90 0.00 -16.65
C GLU A 514 14.86 -0.64 -17.57
N ARG A 515 13.82 0.11 -17.96
CA ARG A 515 12.74 -0.38 -18.84
C ARG A 515 12.37 0.64 -19.91
N PRO A 516 12.07 0.23 -21.15
CA PRO A 516 11.74 1.14 -22.24
C PRO A 516 10.45 1.92 -21.94
N ILE A 517 10.39 3.16 -22.41
CA ILE A 517 9.23 4.04 -22.27
C ILE A 517 8.86 4.70 -23.60
N PRO A 518 7.56 4.97 -23.84
CA PRO A 518 7.15 5.76 -25.00
C PRO A 518 7.77 7.16 -24.99
N ARG A 519 8.14 7.67 -26.18
CA ARG A 519 8.73 9.00 -26.34
C ARG A 519 7.91 10.11 -25.70
N ILE A 520 6.59 10.05 -25.77
CA ILE A 520 5.70 11.04 -25.13
C ILE A 520 5.87 11.07 -23.61
N VAL A 521 6.06 9.91 -22.97
CA VAL A 521 6.35 9.84 -21.52
C VAL A 521 7.72 10.42 -21.23
N ALA A 522 8.72 10.10 -22.07
CA ALA A 522 10.06 10.67 -21.95
C ALA A 522 10.03 12.22 -22.04
N GLN A 523 9.24 12.80 -22.95
CA GLN A 523 9.10 14.25 -23.09
C GLN A 523 8.60 14.90 -21.79
N PHE A 524 7.57 14.32 -21.17
CA PHE A 524 7.05 14.87 -19.91
C PHE A 524 8.03 14.71 -18.76
N ILE A 525 8.71 13.56 -18.65
CA ILE A 525 9.76 13.36 -17.66
C ILE A 525 10.85 14.43 -17.86
N TYR A 526 11.30 14.66 -19.09
CA TYR A 526 12.31 15.66 -19.41
C TYR A 526 11.88 17.06 -18.97
N LYS A 527 10.65 17.49 -19.29
CA LYS A 527 10.12 18.79 -18.87
C LYS A 527 10.06 18.95 -17.35
N ILE A 528 9.65 17.91 -16.62
CA ILE A 528 9.64 17.92 -15.16
C ILE A 528 11.08 18.01 -14.60
N LYS A 529 12.04 17.32 -15.21
CA LYS A 529 13.47 17.43 -14.85
C LYS A 529 14.00 18.85 -15.05
N GLN A 530 13.65 19.51 -16.15
CA GLN A 530 14.03 20.91 -16.39
C GLN A 530 13.43 21.85 -15.36
N PHE A 531 12.16 21.64 -15.00
CA PHE A 531 11.53 22.39 -13.92
C PHE A 531 12.23 22.18 -12.57
N ASN A 532 12.55 20.93 -12.21
CA ASN A 532 13.28 20.63 -10.97
C ASN A 532 14.69 21.23 -10.98
N ALA A 533 15.39 21.25 -12.13
CA ALA A 533 16.69 21.92 -12.25
C ALA A 533 16.60 23.42 -11.94
N ARG A 534 15.51 24.08 -12.36
CA ARG A 534 15.24 25.49 -12.01
C ARG A 534 14.92 25.67 -10.54
N LEU A 535 14.17 24.76 -9.91
CA LEU A 535 13.91 24.79 -8.47
C LEU A 535 15.20 24.59 -7.65
N LEU A 536 16.08 23.69 -8.10
CA LEU A 536 17.39 23.46 -7.49
C LEU A 536 18.26 24.71 -7.58
N ALA A 537 18.28 25.39 -8.73
CA ALA A 537 19.01 26.65 -8.90
C ALA A 537 18.48 27.81 -8.02
N MET A 538 17.25 27.70 -7.51
CA MET A 538 16.65 28.63 -6.54
C MET A 538 16.78 28.17 -5.08
N ASP A 539 17.53 27.09 -4.81
CA ASP A 539 17.68 26.46 -3.49
C ASP A 539 16.33 26.05 -2.84
N LEU A 540 15.31 25.74 -3.65
CA LEU A 540 13.98 25.34 -3.16
C LEU A 540 13.87 23.83 -2.90
N ILE A 541 14.77 23.03 -3.47
CA ILE A 541 14.84 21.58 -3.31
C ILE A 541 16.30 21.14 -3.08
N PRO A 542 16.54 20.01 -2.38
CA PRO A 542 17.88 19.48 -2.17
C PRO A 542 18.52 18.92 -3.46
N LYS A 543 19.85 18.73 -3.44
CA LYS A 543 20.61 18.15 -4.55
C LYS A 543 20.10 16.76 -4.96
N GLU A 544 19.87 15.90 -3.98
CA GLU A 544 19.20 14.61 -4.16
C GLU A 544 17.71 14.80 -3.96
N HIS A 545 16.91 14.58 -5.00
CA HIS A 545 15.47 14.80 -4.99
C HIS A 545 14.77 13.89 -6.00
N VAL A 546 13.49 13.61 -5.76
CA VAL A 546 12.69 12.77 -6.65
C VAL A 546 12.13 13.56 -7.83
N LEU A 547 11.70 12.88 -8.89
CA LEU A 547 11.13 13.50 -10.09
C LEU A 547 9.86 14.30 -9.75
N PHE A 548 8.98 13.72 -8.95
CA PHE A 548 7.70 14.33 -8.60
C PHE A 548 7.81 15.16 -7.32
N GLN A 549 7.70 16.47 -7.48
CA GLN A 549 7.66 17.42 -6.37
C GLN A 549 6.22 17.72 -5.95
N THR A 550 6.01 17.98 -4.66
CA THR A 550 4.77 18.55 -4.14
C THR A 550 4.99 19.99 -3.73
N VAL A 551 3.98 20.81 -3.98
CA VAL A 551 3.96 22.23 -3.66
C VAL A 551 2.87 22.48 -2.63
N ASN A 552 3.24 23.06 -1.49
CA ASN A 552 2.30 23.34 -0.43
C ASN A 552 1.34 24.48 -0.81
N ARG A 553 0.05 24.21 -0.75
CA ARG A 553 -1.04 25.16 -1.05
C ARG A 553 -1.04 26.45 -0.21
N VAL A 554 -0.40 26.49 0.95
CA VAL A 554 -0.41 27.66 1.85
C VAL A 554 0.81 28.54 1.65
N ASP A 555 1.99 27.96 1.80
CA ASP A 555 3.28 28.68 1.83
C ASP A 555 4.13 28.42 0.59
N GLY A 556 3.65 27.58 -0.35
CA GLY A 556 4.38 27.13 -1.53
C GLY A 556 5.72 26.46 -1.26
N ARG A 557 5.94 25.94 -0.04
CA ARG A 557 7.10 25.09 0.21
C ARG A 557 7.07 23.88 -0.72
N VAL A 558 8.22 23.58 -1.32
CA VAL A 558 8.42 22.42 -2.17
C VAL A 558 9.03 21.27 -1.36
N SER A 559 8.62 20.04 -1.66
CA SER A 559 9.20 18.83 -1.07
C SER A 559 8.94 17.63 -1.97
N ASP A 560 9.73 16.57 -1.83
CA ASP A 560 9.51 15.30 -2.52
C ASP A 560 8.10 14.74 -2.28
N VAL A 561 7.51 14.12 -3.31
CA VAL A 561 6.21 13.47 -3.16
C VAL A 561 6.32 12.23 -2.26
N SER A 562 5.35 12.08 -1.36
CA SER A 562 5.19 10.83 -0.60
C SER A 562 4.34 9.82 -1.37
N SER A 563 4.40 8.54 -0.98
CA SER A 563 3.51 7.51 -1.53
C SER A 563 2.01 7.85 -1.46
N ASN A 564 1.59 8.58 -0.42
CA ASN A 564 0.20 9.05 -0.33
C ASN A 564 -0.02 10.33 -1.15
N GLY A 565 0.98 11.19 -1.27
CA GLY A 565 0.92 12.38 -2.11
C GLY A 565 0.68 12.05 -3.59
N LEU A 566 1.23 10.93 -4.09
CA LEU A 566 0.94 10.47 -5.45
C LEU A 566 -0.54 10.08 -5.62
N TYR A 567 -1.18 9.53 -4.59
CA TYR A 567 -2.63 9.27 -4.61
C TYR A 567 -3.42 10.57 -4.60
N ASP A 568 -3.00 11.58 -3.82
CA ASP A 568 -3.65 12.89 -3.84
C ASP A 568 -3.59 13.52 -5.23
N PHE A 569 -2.46 13.42 -5.93
CA PHE A 569 -2.32 13.88 -7.32
C PHE A 569 -3.27 13.16 -8.28
N LEU A 570 -3.31 11.83 -8.21
CA LEU A 570 -4.22 11.02 -9.03
C LEU A 570 -5.69 11.36 -8.73
N ASP A 571 -6.07 11.43 -7.46
CA ASP A 571 -7.43 11.73 -7.03
C ASP A 571 -7.86 13.12 -7.49
N LEU A 572 -6.99 14.11 -7.39
CA LEU A 572 -7.26 15.47 -7.86
C LEU A 572 -7.45 15.51 -9.39
N ALA A 573 -6.63 14.76 -10.14
CA ALA A 573 -6.80 14.63 -11.58
C ALA A 573 -8.12 13.94 -11.94
N PHE A 574 -8.51 12.86 -11.24
CA PHE A 574 -9.79 12.18 -11.48
C PHE A 574 -11.00 13.07 -11.20
N ASP A 575 -10.92 13.94 -10.20
CA ASP A 575 -12.00 14.89 -9.90
C ASP A 575 -12.06 16.06 -10.87
N PHE A 576 -10.89 16.51 -11.33
CA PHE A 576 -10.79 17.55 -12.36
C PHE A 576 -11.34 17.09 -13.71
N PHE A 577 -10.95 15.89 -14.17
CA PHE A 577 -11.39 15.33 -15.45
C PHE A 577 -12.74 14.62 -15.41
N GLU A 578 -13.38 14.58 -14.24
CA GLU A 578 -14.66 13.89 -14.01
C GLU A 578 -14.60 12.45 -14.51
N ALA A 579 -13.73 11.66 -13.85
CA ALA A 579 -13.58 10.24 -14.16
C ALA A 579 -14.94 9.52 -14.16
N PRO A 580 -15.12 8.48 -14.99
CA PRO A 580 -16.39 7.78 -15.10
C PRO A 580 -16.92 7.34 -13.73
N MET A 581 -18.24 7.26 -13.65
CA MET A 581 -18.94 6.86 -12.44
C MET A 581 -19.71 5.56 -12.64
N LEU A 582 -19.92 4.84 -11.56
CA LEU A 582 -20.68 3.61 -11.47
C LEU A 582 -21.71 3.78 -10.36
N GLU A 583 -22.96 3.46 -10.67
CA GLU A 583 -24.00 3.36 -9.65
C GLU A 583 -23.84 2.03 -8.91
N GLY A 584 -23.64 2.10 -7.59
CA GLY A 584 -23.57 0.92 -6.74
C GLY A 584 -24.93 0.23 -6.61
N LYS A 585 -24.92 -1.01 -6.12
CA LYS A 585 -26.17 -1.75 -5.84
C LYS A 585 -27.06 -1.09 -4.79
N ASP A 586 -26.47 -0.20 -3.98
CA ASP A 586 -27.10 0.63 -2.97
C ASP A 586 -27.65 1.96 -3.53
N GLY A 587 -27.58 2.19 -4.85
CA GLY A 587 -27.98 3.43 -5.49
C GLY A 587 -26.99 4.59 -5.27
N VAL A 588 -25.84 4.33 -4.64
CA VAL A 588 -24.82 5.37 -4.40
C VAL A 588 -23.90 5.46 -5.61
N LEU A 589 -23.79 6.65 -6.18
CA LEU A 589 -22.90 6.93 -7.30
C LEU A 589 -21.45 7.01 -6.82
N ARG A 590 -20.57 6.21 -7.42
CA ARG A 590 -19.14 6.12 -7.09
C ARG A 590 -18.27 6.41 -8.30
N ARG A 591 -17.15 7.09 -8.11
CA ARG A 591 -16.20 7.45 -9.18
C ARG A 591 -15.02 6.48 -9.25
N TYR A 592 -14.56 6.19 -10.46
CA TYR A 592 -13.37 5.36 -10.69
C TYR A 592 -12.08 6.12 -10.35
N TYR A 593 -11.67 6.08 -9.08
CA TYR A 593 -10.34 6.54 -8.68
C TYR A 593 -9.31 5.41 -8.84
N ILE A 594 -8.75 5.31 -10.04
CA ILE A 594 -7.91 4.19 -10.46
C ILE A 594 -6.55 4.23 -9.74
N ARG A 595 -6.05 3.08 -9.30
CA ARG A 595 -4.77 2.96 -8.56
C ARG A 595 -3.64 2.39 -9.42
N PRO A 596 -2.36 2.72 -9.13
CA PRO A 596 -1.20 2.17 -9.84
C PRO A 596 -1.19 0.64 -9.95
N HIS A 597 -1.68 -0.08 -8.93
CA HIS A 597 -1.81 -1.54 -9.03
C HIS A 597 -2.83 -1.97 -10.10
N GLN A 598 -3.97 -1.27 -10.21
CA GLN A 598 -4.97 -1.54 -11.26
C GLN A 598 -4.44 -1.16 -12.64
N LEU A 599 -3.65 -0.08 -12.75
CA LEU A 599 -2.98 0.32 -14.00
C LEU A 599 -1.93 -0.70 -14.45
N ARG A 600 -1.16 -1.25 -13.49
CA ARG A 600 -0.23 -2.35 -13.74
C ARG A 600 -0.93 -3.62 -14.21
N ARG A 601 -2.09 -3.95 -13.62
CA ARG A 601 -2.96 -5.06 -14.07
C ARG A 601 -3.48 -4.80 -15.49
N PHE A 602 -3.98 -3.59 -15.75
CA PHE A 602 -4.43 -3.16 -17.07
C PHE A 602 -3.32 -3.29 -18.13
N PHE A 603 -2.10 -2.80 -17.84
CA PHE A 603 -0.97 -2.96 -18.75
C PHE A 603 -0.70 -4.44 -19.06
N ALA A 604 -0.72 -5.28 -18.02
CA ALA A 604 -0.49 -6.72 -18.19
C ALA A 604 -1.53 -7.36 -19.11
N MET A 605 -2.81 -7.00 -18.94
CA MET A 605 -3.92 -7.43 -19.79
C MET A 605 -3.74 -7.01 -21.25
N VAL A 606 -3.51 -5.71 -21.48
CA VAL A 606 -3.40 -5.15 -22.83
C VAL A 606 -2.18 -5.72 -23.55
N PHE A 607 -1.05 -5.84 -22.87
CA PHE A 607 0.16 -6.43 -23.45
C PHE A 607 -0.07 -7.90 -23.82
N PHE A 608 -0.63 -8.71 -22.91
CA PHE A 608 -0.90 -10.11 -23.17
C PHE A 608 -1.84 -10.30 -24.38
N ASN A 609 -2.96 -9.56 -24.41
CA ASN A 609 -3.94 -9.65 -25.49
C ASN A 609 -3.42 -9.13 -26.85
N SER A 610 -2.38 -8.30 -26.87
CA SER A 610 -1.84 -7.69 -28.11
C SER A 610 -0.59 -8.40 -28.66
N SER A 611 0.05 -9.26 -27.87
CA SER A 611 1.42 -9.72 -28.14
C SER A 611 1.59 -11.22 -28.36
N GLY A 612 0.53 -12.01 -28.15
CA GLY A 612 0.60 -13.48 -28.21
C GLY A 612 1.44 -14.12 -27.09
N ASP A 613 1.44 -15.46 -27.03
CA ASP A 613 2.09 -16.22 -25.94
C ASP A 613 3.63 -16.14 -25.94
N ASP A 614 4.24 -15.90 -27.10
CA ASP A 614 5.70 -15.87 -27.29
C ASP A 614 6.43 -14.73 -26.55
N LYS A 615 5.68 -13.80 -25.93
CA LYS A 615 6.23 -12.63 -25.24
C LYS A 615 5.97 -12.61 -23.73
N ILE A 616 5.55 -13.73 -23.14
CA ILE A 616 5.41 -13.91 -21.68
C ILE A 616 6.70 -13.52 -20.93
N HIS A 617 7.87 -13.87 -21.47
CA HIS A 617 9.16 -13.48 -20.89
C HIS A 617 9.39 -11.97 -20.95
N ALA A 618 8.98 -11.31 -22.04
CA ALA A 618 9.13 -9.86 -22.20
C ALA A 618 8.24 -9.09 -21.21
N ILE A 619 7.02 -9.54 -20.97
CA ILE A 619 6.14 -8.92 -19.97
C ILE A 619 6.60 -9.19 -18.54
N ALA A 620 7.06 -10.41 -18.23
CA ALA A 620 7.62 -10.73 -16.92
C ALA A 620 8.88 -9.87 -16.63
N TRP A 621 9.75 -9.74 -17.63
CA TRP A 621 10.91 -8.84 -17.59
C TRP A 621 10.47 -7.39 -17.42
N MET A 622 9.54 -6.91 -18.24
CA MET A 622 9.00 -5.55 -18.17
C MET A 622 8.50 -5.26 -16.76
N LEU A 623 7.70 -6.16 -16.18
CA LEU A 623 7.11 -6.02 -14.85
C LEU A 623 8.12 -6.20 -13.69
N GLY A 624 9.31 -6.73 -13.91
CA GLY A 624 10.27 -7.03 -12.84
C GLY A 624 9.84 -8.24 -12.00
N HIS A 625 9.41 -9.33 -12.66
CA HIS A 625 9.18 -10.61 -12.00
C HIS A 625 10.36 -11.55 -12.28
N THR A 626 11.01 -12.04 -11.24
CA THR A 626 12.13 -13.02 -11.35
C THR A 626 11.65 -14.46 -11.56
N ASN A 627 10.41 -14.78 -11.16
CA ASN A 627 9.83 -16.12 -11.27
C ASN A 627 8.56 -16.12 -12.14
N LEU A 628 8.57 -16.93 -13.20
CA LEU A 628 7.49 -17.07 -14.19
C LEU A 628 6.23 -17.73 -13.63
N THR A 629 6.34 -18.70 -12.72
CA THR A 629 5.19 -19.32 -12.02
C THR A 629 4.45 -18.29 -11.18
N SER A 630 5.19 -17.42 -10.48
CA SER A 630 4.62 -16.32 -9.70
C SER A 630 4.01 -15.24 -10.60
N PHE A 631 4.55 -15.04 -11.81
CA PHE A 631 3.97 -14.17 -12.83
C PHE A 631 2.70 -14.77 -13.46
N TRP A 632 2.69 -16.07 -13.77
CA TRP A 632 1.54 -16.76 -14.35
C TRP A 632 0.35 -16.77 -13.39
N ARG A 633 0.59 -17.09 -12.11
CA ARG A 633 -0.45 -16.95 -11.06
C ARG A 633 -0.96 -15.51 -10.96
N TYR A 634 -0.09 -14.52 -11.13
CA TYR A 634 -0.48 -13.12 -11.18
C TYR A 634 -1.37 -12.83 -12.40
N VAL A 635 -1.03 -13.29 -13.60
CA VAL A 635 -1.85 -13.10 -14.82
C VAL A 635 -3.20 -13.80 -14.72
N THR A 636 -3.24 -15.06 -14.26
CA THR A 636 -4.50 -15.81 -14.11
C THR A 636 -5.40 -15.27 -12.99
N GLU A 637 -4.83 -14.56 -12.00
CA GLU A 637 -5.59 -13.77 -11.02
C GLU A 637 -6.13 -12.44 -11.59
N ILE A 638 -5.65 -11.99 -12.76
CA ILE A 638 -5.97 -10.69 -13.36
C ILE A 638 -6.98 -10.77 -14.48
N VAL A 639 -6.77 -11.73 -15.37
CA VAL A 639 -7.63 -12.00 -16.51
C VAL A 639 -8.83 -12.79 -15.98
N GLY A 640 -10.04 -12.25 -16.11
CA GLY A 640 -11.24 -13.01 -15.76
C GLY A 640 -11.31 -14.30 -16.58
N GLY A 641 -11.74 -15.42 -16.00
CA GLY A 641 -11.71 -16.74 -16.65
C GLY A 641 -12.35 -16.77 -18.05
N ARG A 642 -13.36 -15.93 -18.29
CA ARG A 642 -13.96 -15.75 -19.62
C ARG A 642 -13.01 -15.14 -20.66
N ALA A 643 -12.36 -14.02 -20.34
CA ALA A 643 -11.41 -13.35 -21.25
C ALA A 643 -10.14 -14.21 -21.44
N LEU A 644 -9.76 -14.97 -20.42
CA LEU A 644 -8.64 -15.92 -20.51
C LEU A 644 -9.02 -17.07 -21.46
N ASN A 645 -10.22 -17.62 -21.33
CA ASN A 645 -10.68 -18.69 -22.21
C ASN A 645 -10.87 -18.21 -23.66
N GLU A 646 -11.34 -16.97 -23.87
CA GLU A 646 -11.42 -16.34 -25.21
C GLU A 646 -10.03 -16.16 -25.84
N ALA A 647 -9.04 -15.64 -25.09
CA ALA A 647 -7.67 -15.55 -25.58
C ALA A 647 -7.03 -16.93 -25.84
N LYS A 648 -7.27 -17.90 -24.96
CA LYS A 648 -6.78 -19.29 -25.11
C LYS A 648 -7.37 -19.96 -26.35
N ALA A 649 -8.67 -19.78 -26.61
CA ALA A 649 -9.31 -20.35 -27.79
C ALA A 649 -8.75 -19.75 -29.07
N HIS A 650 -8.61 -18.42 -29.12
CA HIS A 650 -7.99 -17.75 -30.26
C HIS A 650 -6.57 -18.26 -30.54
N THR A 651 -5.72 -18.41 -29.51
CA THR A 651 -4.36 -18.96 -29.69
C THR A 651 -4.38 -20.40 -30.19
N LEU A 652 -5.26 -21.25 -29.66
CA LEU A 652 -5.38 -22.64 -30.12
C LEU A 652 -5.88 -22.74 -31.55
N THR A 653 -6.86 -21.93 -31.95
CA THR A 653 -7.34 -21.84 -33.33
C THR A 653 -6.22 -21.39 -34.28
N HIS A 654 -5.41 -20.41 -33.87
CA HIS A 654 -4.27 -19.97 -34.67
C HIS A 654 -3.16 -21.03 -34.77
N ALA A 655 -2.89 -21.78 -33.70
CA ALA A 655 -1.93 -22.88 -33.71
C ALA A 655 -2.39 -24.06 -34.60
N LEU A 656 -3.70 -24.20 -34.83
CA LEU A 656 -4.26 -25.18 -35.77
C LEU A 656 -4.07 -24.79 -37.24
N THR A 657 -3.86 -23.50 -37.54
CA THR A 657 -3.67 -22.98 -38.91
C THR A 657 -2.22 -22.65 -39.24
N ASP A 658 -1.41 -22.27 -38.25
CA ASP A 658 -0.03 -21.84 -38.43
C ASP A 658 0.94 -22.80 -37.72
N GLU A 659 1.65 -23.61 -38.50
CA GLU A 659 2.62 -24.60 -38.01
C GLU A 659 3.81 -23.97 -37.25
N SER A 660 3.98 -22.65 -37.28
CA SER A 660 5.06 -21.97 -36.55
C SER A 660 4.80 -21.85 -35.03
N LEU A 661 3.55 -22.02 -34.58
CA LEU A 661 3.17 -22.00 -33.16
C LEU A 661 3.30 -23.40 -32.54
N ALA A 662 4.36 -23.62 -31.76
CA ALA A 662 4.64 -24.90 -31.13
C ALA A 662 3.79 -25.16 -29.86
N VAL A 663 2.57 -25.68 -30.04
CA VAL A 663 1.73 -26.20 -28.93
C VAL A 663 1.95 -27.70 -28.77
N LYS A 664 2.37 -28.15 -27.58
CA LYS A 664 2.47 -29.59 -27.29
C LYS A 664 1.08 -30.20 -27.19
N ASN A 665 0.93 -31.41 -27.76
CA ASN A 665 -0.31 -32.21 -27.76
C ASN A 665 -1.47 -31.61 -28.58
N LEU A 666 -1.18 -30.74 -29.55
CA LEU A 666 -2.20 -30.22 -30.47
C LEU A 666 -2.93 -31.33 -31.26
N SER A 667 -2.25 -32.45 -31.50
CA SER A 667 -2.82 -33.67 -32.09
C SER A 667 -4.05 -34.19 -31.35
N ASP A 668 -4.11 -33.97 -30.05
CA ASP A 668 -5.15 -34.52 -29.19
C ASP A 668 -6.42 -33.68 -29.32
N LEU A 669 -6.29 -32.37 -29.53
CA LEU A 669 -7.41 -31.49 -29.91
C LEU A 669 -8.01 -31.89 -31.25
N ILE A 670 -7.14 -32.15 -32.23
CA ILE A 670 -7.56 -32.58 -33.58
C ILE A 670 -8.28 -33.93 -33.49
N ALA A 671 -7.83 -34.84 -32.63
CA ALA A 671 -8.50 -36.11 -32.39
C ALA A 671 -9.90 -35.91 -31.76
N GLN A 672 -10.02 -35.00 -30.78
CA GLN A 672 -11.29 -34.67 -30.15
C GLN A 672 -12.27 -34.03 -31.12
N LEU A 673 -11.84 -33.05 -31.93
CA LEU A 673 -12.66 -32.46 -32.99
C LEU A 673 -13.13 -33.51 -34.01
N LYS A 674 -12.27 -34.46 -34.41
CA LYS A 674 -12.64 -35.56 -35.32
C LYS A 674 -13.73 -36.46 -34.72
N LYS A 675 -13.64 -36.72 -33.42
CA LYS A 675 -14.63 -37.52 -32.67
C LYS A 675 -15.98 -36.80 -32.65
N ASP A 676 -16.00 -35.51 -32.32
CA ASP A 676 -17.25 -34.75 -32.13
C ASP A 676 -17.98 -34.46 -33.45
N TYR A 677 -17.25 -34.27 -34.56
CA TYR A 677 -17.84 -34.14 -35.90
C TYR A 677 -18.03 -35.47 -36.64
N ALA A 678 -17.68 -36.62 -36.03
CA ALA A 678 -17.73 -37.95 -36.64
C ALA A 678 -17.02 -38.03 -38.02
N THR A 679 -15.86 -37.39 -38.16
CA THR A 679 -15.09 -37.35 -39.42
C THR A 679 -13.72 -38.01 -39.29
N LYS A 680 -13.17 -38.50 -40.41
CA LYS A 680 -11.80 -39.07 -40.45
C LYS A 680 -10.73 -38.01 -40.70
N GLN A 681 -11.10 -36.89 -41.32
CA GLN A 681 -10.21 -35.81 -41.73
C GLN A 681 -10.89 -34.47 -41.46
N ILE A 682 -10.11 -33.55 -40.89
CA ILE A 682 -10.49 -32.16 -40.68
C ILE A 682 -9.44 -31.33 -41.42
N HIS A 683 -9.92 -30.40 -42.24
CA HIS A 683 -9.09 -29.39 -42.90
C HIS A 683 -9.41 -28.05 -42.26
N ILE A 684 -8.44 -27.44 -41.60
CA ILE A 684 -8.58 -26.14 -40.95
C ILE A 684 -7.94 -25.13 -41.88
N LYS A 685 -8.74 -24.21 -42.42
CA LYS A 685 -8.31 -23.19 -43.37
C LYS A 685 -8.59 -21.82 -42.80
N THR A 686 -7.75 -20.84 -43.13
CA THR A 686 -8.05 -19.44 -42.85
C THR A 686 -9.20 -18.96 -43.72
N GLY A 687 -9.89 -17.89 -43.30
CA GLY A 687 -11.00 -17.33 -44.07
C GLY A 687 -10.61 -16.91 -45.49
N ALA A 688 -9.35 -16.53 -45.73
CA ALA A 688 -8.83 -16.17 -47.04
C ALA A 688 -8.61 -17.41 -47.95
N GLU A 689 -8.03 -18.49 -47.42
CA GLU A 689 -7.83 -19.74 -48.18
C GLU A 689 -9.16 -20.40 -48.53
N LEU A 690 -10.12 -20.37 -47.61
CA LEU A 690 -11.47 -20.85 -47.88
C LEU A 690 -12.14 -20.03 -48.98
N ASN A 691 -11.89 -18.71 -49.02
CA ASN A 691 -12.41 -17.81 -50.04
C ASN A 691 -11.81 -18.12 -51.42
N ASP A 692 -10.50 -18.37 -51.50
CA ASP A 692 -9.82 -18.72 -52.75
C ASP A 692 -10.31 -20.07 -53.32
N ASP A 693 -10.54 -21.07 -52.46
CA ASP A 693 -11.07 -22.38 -52.87
C ASP A 693 -12.53 -22.31 -53.34
N LEU A 694 -13.36 -21.52 -52.66
CA LEU A 694 -14.78 -21.41 -52.97
C LEU A 694 -15.06 -20.46 -54.13
N ASP A 695 -14.27 -19.40 -54.33
CA ASP A 695 -14.37 -18.54 -55.51
C ASP A 695 -14.08 -19.34 -56.78
N TYR A 696 -13.07 -20.21 -56.76
CA TYR A 696 -12.78 -21.13 -57.87
C TYR A 696 -13.96 -22.07 -58.15
N LEU A 697 -14.47 -22.74 -57.12
CA LEU A 697 -15.55 -23.72 -57.26
C LEU A 697 -16.92 -23.10 -57.62
N SER A 698 -17.17 -21.86 -57.17
CA SER A 698 -18.35 -21.06 -57.53
C SER A 698 -18.26 -20.55 -58.98
N SER A 699 -17.07 -20.08 -59.41
CA SER A 699 -16.85 -19.59 -60.77
C SER A 699 -17.00 -20.67 -61.85
N GLU A 700 -16.68 -21.92 -61.54
CA GLU A 700 -16.87 -23.09 -62.41
C GLU A 700 -18.29 -23.70 -62.31
N GLY A 701 -19.18 -23.15 -61.46
CA GLY A 701 -20.57 -23.60 -61.30
C GLY A 701 -20.72 -24.98 -60.66
N LEU A 702 -19.72 -25.42 -59.89
CA LEU A 702 -19.63 -26.79 -59.34
C LEU A 702 -20.30 -26.95 -57.96
N ILE A 703 -20.84 -25.87 -57.37
CA ILE A 703 -21.54 -25.90 -56.09
C ILE A 703 -22.71 -24.91 -56.03
N GLU A 704 -23.85 -25.39 -55.55
CA GLU A 704 -24.98 -24.58 -55.03
C GLU A 704 -24.90 -24.63 -53.49
N LEU A 705 -24.80 -23.49 -52.83
CA LEU A 705 -24.70 -23.40 -51.36
C LEU A 705 -26.03 -22.93 -50.76
N GLU A 706 -26.68 -23.79 -49.97
CA GLU A 706 -27.72 -23.42 -49.00
C GLU A 706 -27.27 -23.87 -47.59
N PRO A 707 -27.08 -22.98 -46.60
CA PRO A 707 -27.35 -21.53 -46.59
C PRO A 707 -26.29 -20.69 -47.33
N THR A 708 -26.52 -19.37 -47.41
CA THR A 708 -25.61 -18.44 -48.11
C THR A 708 -24.24 -18.37 -47.44
N PHE A 709 -23.18 -18.05 -48.20
CA PHE A 709 -21.79 -17.97 -47.70
C PHE A 709 -21.64 -17.05 -46.47
N ASP A 710 -22.37 -15.94 -46.45
CA ASP A 710 -22.44 -15.00 -45.31
C ASP A 710 -23.15 -15.56 -44.07
N GLU A 711 -24.01 -16.56 -44.23
CA GLU A 711 -24.68 -17.28 -43.14
C GLU A 711 -23.82 -18.46 -42.63
N TYR A 712 -23.04 -19.10 -43.50
CA TYR A 712 -22.06 -20.13 -43.13
C TYR A 712 -20.93 -19.57 -42.27
N LEU A 713 -20.37 -18.39 -42.63
CA LEU A 713 -19.39 -17.67 -41.82
C LEU A 713 -19.93 -17.20 -40.44
N ARG A 714 -21.26 -17.14 -40.29
CA ARG A 714 -21.93 -16.83 -39.00
C ARG A 714 -22.32 -18.09 -38.20
N GLY A 715 -22.15 -19.28 -38.78
CA GLY A 715 -22.32 -20.58 -38.12
C GLY A 715 -21.09 -20.98 -37.31
N GLU A 716 -21.25 -22.01 -36.47
CA GLU A 716 -20.25 -22.54 -35.52
C GLU A 716 -18.84 -22.61 -36.13
N ASN A 717 -17.94 -21.75 -35.64
CA ASN A 717 -16.54 -21.74 -36.02
C ASN A 717 -15.73 -22.56 -35.02
N VAL A 718 -14.59 -23.13 -35.45
CA VAL A 718 -13.70 -23.95 -34.61
C VAL A 718 -13.29 -23.23 -33.31
N GLU A 719 -13.19 -21.89 -33.33
CA GLU A 719 -12.94 -21.08 -32.14
C GLU A 719 -14.06 -21.19 -31.09
N HIS A 720 -15.32 -21.25 -31.50
CA HIS A 720 -16.49 -21.45 -30.63
C HIS A 720 -16.47 -22.82 -29.93
N ASP A 721 -16.06 -23.87 -30.63
CA ASP A 721 -15.98 -25.23 -30.07
C ASP A 721 -14.84 -25.33 -29.07
N VAL A 722 -13.66 -24.80 -29.42
CA VAL A 722 -12.52 -24.71 -28.51
C VAL A 722 -12.87 -23.88 -27.26
N LEU A 723 -13.59 -22.76 -27.44
CA LEU A 723 -14.14 -21.96 -26.35
C LEU A 723 -15.05 -22.77 -25.43
N THR A 724 -15.89 -23.63 -26.01
CA THR A 724 -16.83 -24.48 -25.29
C THR A 724 -16.10 -25.55 -24.50
N TYR A 725 -15.11 -26.23 -25.10
CA TYR A 725 -14.27 -27.21 -24.41
C TYR A 725 -13.48 -26.59 -23.24
N LEU A 726 -12.93 -25.38 -23.41
CA LEU A 726 -12.24 -24.65 -22.35
C LEU A 726 -13.18 -24.23 -21.20
N ARG A 727 -14.47 -24.01 -21.48
CA ARG A 727 -15.48 -23.68 -20.45
C ARG A 727 -15.96 -24.92 -19.71
N GLN A 728 -16.07 -26.05 -20.40
CA GLN A 728 -16.52 -27.33 -19.83
C GLN A 728 -15.40 -28.08 -19.11
N GLY A 729 -14.14 -27.73 -19.36
CA GLY A 729 -12.97 -28.41 -18.77
C GLY A 729 -12.51 -29.63 -19.56
N THR A 730 -13.14 -29.92 -20.69
CA THR A 730 -12.75 -31.00 -21.64
C THR A 730 -11.33 -30.77 -22.17
N VAL A 731 -10.93 -29.51 -22.32
CA VAL A 731 -9.59 -29.13 -22.75
C VAL A 731 -9.00 -28.15 -21.73
N GLU A 732 -7.81 -28.47 -21.22
CA GLU A 732 -7.00 -27.57 -20.41
C GLU A 732 -5.81 -27.09 -21.23
N PHE A 733 -5.67 -25.78 -21.33
CA PHE A 733 -4.53 -25.14 -22.00
C PHE A 733 -3.76 -24.29 -20.98
N GLU A 734 -2.66 -24.83 -20.48
CA GLU A 734 -1.81 -24.19 -19.47
C GLU A 734 -0.32 -24.38 -19.77
N PRO A 735 0.54 -23.43 -19.35
CA PRO A 735 1.99 -23.59 -19.42
C PRO A 735 2.48 -24.59 -18.38
N ASP A 736 3.28 -25.56 -18.82
CA ASP A 736 4.05 -26.43 -17.95
C ASP A 736 5.46 -25.86 -17.75
N PHE A 737 5.81 -25.54 -16.50
CA PHE A 737 7.06 -24.86 -16.14
C PHE A 737 8.16 -25.85 -15.80
N PHE A 738 9.36 -25.66 -16.36
CA PHE A 738 10.51 -26.52 -16.12
C PHE A 738 11.83 -25.76 -16.17
N ASP A 739 12.84 -26.31 -15.49
CA ASP A 739 14.17 -25.71 -15.37
C ASP A 739 15.13 -26.33 -16.39
N VAL A 740 15.81 -25.48 -17.17
CA VAL A 740 16.88 -25.90 -18.09
C VAL A 740 18.18 -25.28 -17.64
N LYS A 741 19.22 -26.10 -17.42
CA LYS A 741 20.57 -25.58 -17.15
C LYS A 741 21.27 -25.21 -18.45
N ASP A 742 21.82 -24.01 -18.53
CA ASP A 742 22.68 -23.63 -19.65
C ASP A 742 24.07 -24.31 -19.55
N LYS A 743 24.91 -24.10 -20.57
CA LYS A 743 26.27 -24.68 -20.65
C LYS A 743 27.20 -24.20 -19.52
N ASN A 744 26.85 -23.12 -18.83
CA ASN A 744 27.60 -22.52 -17.72
C ASN A 744 27.01 -22.89 -16.34
N GLY A 745 25.97 -23.73 -16.30
CA GLY A 745 25.31 -24.16 -15.07
C GLY A 745 24.26 -23.18 -14.53
N VAL A 746 23.93 -22.12 -15.27
CA VAL A 746 22.87 -21.17 -14.90
C VAL A 746 21.51 -21.83 -15.16
N VAL A 747 20.64 -21.82 -14.14
CA VAL A 747 19.28 -22.35 -14.25
C VAL A 747 18.41 -21.33 -14.97
N LEU A 748 17.91 -21.69 -16.15
CA LEU A 748 16.94 -20.93 -16.93
C LEU A 748 15.54 -21.55 -16.74
N HIS A 749 14.64 -20.78 -16.12
CA HIS A 749 13.24 -21.15 -16.01
C HIS A 749 12.54 -21.01 -17.37
N ARG A 750 12.04 -22.11 -17.93
CA ARG A 750 11.30 -22.17 -19.20
C ARG A 750 9.90 -22.75 -18.98
N PHE A 751 9.04 -22.61 -19.97
CA PHE A 751 7.77 -23.32 -20.00
C PHE A 751 7.45 -23.78 -21.43
N SER A 752 6.55 -24.74 -21.56
CA SER A 752 5.91 -25.10 -22.82
C SER A 752 4.41 -24.97 -22.63
N LEU A 753 3.71 -24.45 -23.64
CA LEU A 753 2.25 -24.52 -23.67
C LEU A 753 1.86 -25.98 -23.87
N VAL A 754 1.16 -26.54 -22.89
CA VAL A 754 0.71 -27.91 -22.93
C VAL A 754 -0.80 -27.90 -23.02
N LEU A 755 -1.30 -28.50 -24.08
CA LEU A 755 -2.69 -28.89 -24.16
C LEU A 755 -2.88 -30.23 -23.44
N LYS A 756 -3.91 -30.32 -22.61
CA LYS A 756 -4.41 -31.58 -22.06
C LYS A 756 -5.87 -31.72 -22.49
N VAL A 757 -6.20 -32.84 -23.08
CA VAL A 757 -7.58 -33.20 -23.39
C VAL A 757 -7.99 -34.25 -22.37
N HIS A 758 -9.09 -33.99 -21.68
CA HIS A 758 -9.68 -34.92 -20.71
C HIS A 758 -10.81 -35.65 -21.43
N ASP A 759 -10.71 -36.99 -21.51
CA ASP A 759 -11.82 -37.80 -21.98
C ASP A 759 -12.98 -37.71 -20.96
N GLU A 760 -14.24 -37.68 -21.41
CA GLU A 760 -15.43 -37.66 -20.54
C GLU A 760 -15.63 -38.96 -19.70
N GLU A 761 -14.60 -39.80 -19.56
CA GLU A 761 -14.59 -41.00 -18.74
C GLU A 761 -13.34 -41.07 -17.83
N GLU A 762 -13.26 -40.18 -16.83
CA GLU A 762 -12.64 -40.48 -15.52
C GLU A 762 -13.15 -39.58 -14.38
#